data_AF-A0AAT9RS46-F1
#
_entry.id   AF-A0AAT9RS46-F1
#
_cell.length_a   1.000
_cell.length_b   1.000
_cell.length_c   1.000
_cell.angle_alpha   90.00
_cell.angle_beta   90.00
_cell.angle_gamma   90.00
#
_symmetry.space_group_name_H-M   'P 1'
#
loop_
_entity.id
_entity.type
_entity.pdbx_description
1 polymer ?
#
loop_
_entity_poly.entity_id
_entity_poly.type
_entity_poly.pdbx_seq_one_letter_code
_entity_poly.pdbx_strand_id
1 'polypeptide(L)'
;MTEGPSRRPIARATRHRRRRGRLRTTAVATAISAATGGVYALTAEAAVTCASPTFKRQLFANTTFSGTPKKTDCDAKISENWGTAAPATTLPKDNFGVRWTLTRDFGSGGPFTFTATARDGIRVHVDGERKVNIWKNVSSTQQQTVNVTIPSGKHTLRVDYVNWTGAANVSFAYAPRTSATVDRTAPLAPASPKVSYDESSGHARLTWAANKEMDLAGYRLYRRLKGDTAFGGTPLATTTAPSYTDTTLPRTGDTYEYQLRAHDKAGNASTGSAAQSVTTVDETAPALPYDLAVTDATDGNKLTWKGVEEAESYFIYRATAADGTYTKIGSSTGTSFYDDTAAEKSTYHYAIASADASGNVSERTAPVVSTRADRTDPAAPTGLAAEGTADGTVLTWTANTDDTTAYQVWVRRPGQSDFAYLDTATGVTTYTDTAAAPGTESAYLLRAVDEAGNVSAGSATVAATRPHKVAPVPGADAVVDPDGDGDFTSVQAALNALGAGTAADPKVIQVNPGTYRELVQVDNKYVRIVGAGDDPSQTVITYDNAAGTPTADGTGTLGTQNSRTMYVKGSDFLARNLTIENAYDEAAGSYTNEQAVALLTQADRLVFDHVRFLGNQDTLFLKSTTTTTPNRVYFTDSYVEGDVDFVCGYATAVFDNSTFKLLSRGSNSNNGYVAAPSTDSSTGYGFLITNSTLTSDAPDGTYHLGRPWVTAFSGAKGSLVIRESSLPAAIKAAPYQDWASSGTTYSWKDSFFREYANTGAGSVASATENRPQLTAEEAASYEKADYLGDWTPDLD
;
A
#
# COMPACT_ATOMS: atom_id res chain seq x y z
N MET A 1 -25.91 -34.31 -18.81
CA MET A 1 -25.23 -34.76 -20.04
C MET A 1 -23.75 -34.81 -19.69
N THR A 2 -23.02 -35.91 -19.63
CA THR A 2 -23.18 -37.28 -20.17
C THR A 2 -22.43 -38.24 -19.24
N GLU A 3 -22.86 -39.50 -19.25
CA GLU A 3 -22.63 -40.59 -18.29
C GLU A 3 -21.19 -41.16 -18.17
N GLY A 4 -20.95 -41.91 -17.09
CA GLY A 4 -19.69 -42.62 -16.73
C GLY A 4 -19.42 -43.92 -17.53
N PRO A 5 -18.71 -44.97 -17.02
CA PRO A 5 -18.45 -45.30 -15.60
C PRO A 5 -17.07 -45.96 -15.23
N SER A 6 -16.82 -46.03 -13.91
CA SER A 6 -16.26 -47.14 -13.10
C SER A 6 -15.06 -47.99 -13.58
N ARG A 7 -13.97 -48.04 -12.77
CA ARG A 7 -13.50 -49.28 -12.07
C ARG A 7 -12.34 -49.03 -11.08
N ARG A 8 -12.35 -49.87 -10.03
CA ARG A 8 -11.54 -49.94 -8.78
C ARG A 8 -10.06 -50.37 -8.97
N PRO A 9 -9.22 -50.32 -7.90
CA PRO A 9 -7.78 -50.07 -7.98
C PRO A 9 -6.90 -51.32 -7.93
N ILE A 10 -5.69 -51.24 -8.47
CA ILE A 10 -4.60 -52.21 -8.25
C ILE A 10 -3.31 -51.44 -7.94
N ALA A 11 -2.73 -51.77 -6.80
CA ALA A 11 -1.46 -51.27 -6.31
C ALA A 11 -0.29 -51.66 -7.23
N ARG A 12 0.63 -50.71 -7.49
CA ARG A 12 2.00 -51.05 -7.87
C ARG A 12 2.98 -49.93 -7.49
N ALA A 13 3.81 -50.24 -6.51
CA ALA A 13 4.94 -49.46 -6.04
C ALA A 13 6.04 -49.38 -7.11
N THR A 14 6.57 -48.17 -7.34
CA THR A 14 7.75 -47.90 -8.16
C THR A 14 9.00 -47.78 -7.28
N ARG A 15 10.04 -48.45 -7.75
CA ARG A 15 11.38 -48.63 -7.17
C ARG A 15 12.20 -47.34 -7.22
N HIS A 16 13.11 -47.19 -6.25
CA HIS A 16 14.51 -46.82 -6.57
C HIS A 16 15.55 -47.44 -5.62
N ARG A 17 16.42 -48.25 -6.23
CA ARG A 17 17.85 -48.55 -5.96
C ARG A 17 18.39 -48.59 -4.52
N ARG A 18 18.86 -49.78 -4.10
CA ARG A 18 20.20 -49.96 -3.50
C ARG A 18 20.88 -51.23 -4.03
N ARG A 19 22.08 -51.06 -4.58
CA ARG A 19 23.01 -52.10 -5.06
C ARG A 19 23.73 -52.73 -3.85
N ARG A 20 23.79 -54.06 -3.82
CA ARG A 20 24.72 -54.85 -3.00
C ARG A 20 26.00 -55.09 -3.81
N GLY A 21 27.16 -54.79 -3.25
CA GLY A 21 28.48 -55.15 -3.78
C GLY A 21 29.20 -56.09 -2.81
N ARG A 22 29.35 -57.36 -3.22
CA ARG A 22 30.20 -58.38 -2.58
C ARG A 22 31.65 -58.16 -3.01
N LEU A 23 32.60 -58.24 -2.08
CA LEU A 23 34.03 -58.39 -2.37
C LEU A 23 34.40 -59.88 -2.48
N ARG A 24 35.18 -60.18 -3.51
CA ARG A 24 35.71 -61.49 -3.89
C ARG A 24 36.98 -61.79 -3.08
N THR A 25 37.18 -63.05 -2.70
CA THR A 25 38.51 -63.58 -2.36
C THR A 25 38.70 -64.88 -3.15
N THR A 26 39.72 -64.90 -3.98
CA THR A 26 40.04 -65.93 -4.97
C THR A 26 40.72 -67.11 -4.28
N ALA A 27 40.16 -68.31 -4.43
CA ALA A 27 40.83 -69.57 -4.12
C ALA A 27 41.33 -70.18 -5.43
N VAL A 28 42.62 -70.51 -5.50
CA VAL A 28 43.20 -71.34 -6.57
C VAL A 28 43.68 -72.62 -5.90
N ALA A 29 43.11 -73.73 -6.33
CA ALA A 29 43.54 -75.08 -6.02
C ALA A 29 44.27 -75.66 -7.24
N THR A 30 45.42 -76.30 -7.03
CA THR A 30 46.05 -77.16 -8.04
C THR A 30 46.59 -78.41 -7.35
N ALA A 31 46.41 -79.54 -8.02
CA ALA A 31 46.47 -80.90 -7.51
C ALA A 31 47.88 -81.55 -7.50
N ILE A 32 48.03 -82.46 -6.54
CA ILE A 32 48.69 -83.79 -6.52
C ILE A 32 49.79 -84.09 -7.57
N SER A 33 50.94 -84.54 -7.08
CA SER A 33 51.67 -85.71 -7.64
C SER A 33 52.57 -86.33 -6.57
N ALA A 34 52.47 -87.64 -6.42
CA ALA A 34 53.16 -88.47 -5.45
C ALA A 34 54.62 -88.74 -5.84
N ALA A 35 55.50 -88.83 -4.83
CA ALA A 35 56.76 -89.56 -4.93
C ALA A 35 56.96 -90.35 -3.63
N THR A 36 56.88 -91.67 -3.76
CA THR A 36 57.16 -92.67 -2.74
C THR A 36 58.66 -92.69 -2.40
N GLY A 37 58.98 -92.54 -1.12
CA GLY A 37 60.31 -92.79 -0.57
C GLY A 37 60.19 -93.03 0.93
N GLY A 38 60.10 -94.30 1.31
CA GLY A 38 59.97 -94.71 2.70
C GLY A 38 61.24 -94.45 3.50
N VAL A 39 61.09 -93.73 4.61
CA VAL A 39 62.00 -93.81 5.75
C VAL A 39 61.13 -93.77 6.99
N TYR A 40 61.21 -94.80 7.83
CA TYR A 40 60.55 -94.85 9.13
C TYR A 40 61.09 -93.72 10.02
N ALA A 41 60.42 -92.57 10.03
CA ALA A 41 60.67 -91.50 10.99
C ALA A 41 59.76 -91.72 12.20
N LEU A 42 60.40 -92.05 13.33
CA LEU A 42 59.81 -92.12 14.66
C LEU A 42 58.89 -90.93 14.90
N THR A 43 57.67 -91.18 15.38
CA THR A 43 56.73 -90.14 15.83
C THR A 43 57.42 -89.27 16.89
N ALA A 44 57.72 -88.01 16.55
CA ALA A 44 58.18 -87.02 17.51
C ALA A 44 57.01 -86.70 18.47
N GLU A 45 57.17 -87.06 19.74
CA GLU A 45 56.23 -86.73 20.80
C GLU A 45 56.09 -85.19 20.90
N ALA A 46 54.86 -84.69 20.89
CA ALA A 46 54.61 -83.24 20.92
C ALA A 46 55.22 -82.61 22.17
N ALA A 47 56.08 -81.61 21.99
CA ALA A 47 56.72 -80.93 23.12
C ALA A 47 55.66 -80.27 24.02
N VAL A 48 55.67 -80.59 25.31
CA VAL A 48 54.78 -79.95 26.30
C VAL A 48 55.01 -78.43 26.31
N THR A 49 53.96 -77.67 26.05
CA THR A 49 53.90 -76.22 26.09
C THR A 49 53.11 -75.76 27.32
N CYS A 50 53.69 -74.88 28.14
CA CYS A 50 53.02 -74.31 29.31
C CYS A 50 52.80 -72.82 29.08
N ALA A 51 51.55 -72.37 29.16
CA ALA A 51 51.21 -70.96 28.99
C ALA A 51 51.71 -70.14 30.18
N SER A 52 52.46 -69.08 29.91
CA SER A 52 52.91 -68.11 30.92
C SER A 52 51.69 -67.56 31.69
N PRO A 53 51.71 -67.47 33.04
CA PRO A 53 52.87 -67.60 33.93
C PRO A 53 53.07 -69.00 34.56
N THR A 54 52.72 -70.08 33.86
CA THR A 54 52.89 -71.46 34.34
C THR A 54 54.31 -71.97 34.08
N PHE A 55 54.91 -72.65 35.05
CA PHE A 55 56.22 -73.27 34.88
C PHE A 55 56.12 -74.56 34.08
N LYS A 56 57.04 -74.76 33.15
CA LYS A 56 57.31 -76.07 32.54
C LYS A 56 58.20 -76.88 33.47
N ARG A 57 57.70 -77.99 34.01
CA ARG A 57 58.42 -78.91 34.90
C ARG A 57 58.98 -80.08 34.10
N GLN A 58 60.24 -80.40 34.33
CA GLN A 58 60.95 -81.54 33.73
C GLN A 58 61.61 -82.36 34.83
N LEU A 59 61.29 -83.65 34.89
CA LEU A 59 61.80 -84.57 35.91
C LEU A 59 62.87 -85.48 35.31
N PHE A 60 64.00 -85.61 35.98
CA PHE A 60 65.17 -86.36 35.53
C PHE A 60 65.50 -87.44 36.57
N ALA A 61 65.77 -88.67 36.11
CA ALA A 61 66.24 -89.76 36.97
C ALA A 61 67.74 -89.66 37.32
N ASN A 62 68.28 -88.45 37.35
CA ASN A 62 69.65 -88.11 37.73
C ASN A 62 69.71 -86.69 38.29
N THR A 63 70.78 -86.37 39.01
CA THR A 63 71.00 -85.03 39.59
C THR A 63 71.78 -84.07 38.69
N THR A 64 72.18 -84.52 37.48
CA THR A 64 72.94 -83.73 36.51
C THR A 64 72.06 -83.04 35.46
N PHE A 65 70.76 -83.33 35.45
CA PHE A 65 69.78 -82.85 34.45
C PHE A 65 70.18 -83.21 33.02
N SER A 66 70.87 -84.33 32.83
CA SER A 66 71.32 -84.81 31.52
C SER A 66 70.36 -85.84 30.94
N GLY A 67 70.35 -85.96 29.61
CA GLY A 67 69.48 -86.88 28.88
C GLY A 67 68.02 -86.40 28.80
N THR A 68 67.15 -87.27 28.27
CA THR A 68 65.71 -86.99 28.12
C THR A 68 65.00 -87.02 29.48
N PRO A 69 64.21 -85.99 29.83
CA PRO A 69 63.38 -86.01 31.04
C PRO A 69 62.44 -87.22 31.04
N LYS A 70 62.24 -87.84 32.21
CA LYS A 70 61.32 -88.97 32.39
C LYS A 70 59.85 -88.56 32.41
N LYS A 71 59.59 -87.30 32.75
CA LYS A 71 58.27 -86.69 32.66
C LYS A 71 58.45 -85.19 32.42
N THR A 72 57.61 -84.65 31.54
CA THR A 72 57.46 -83.21 31.35
C THR A 72 55.99 -82.87 31.52
N ASP A 73 55.69 -81.89 32.37
CA ASP A 73 54.35 -81.38 32.63
C ASP A 73 54.40 -79.90 33.02
N CYS A 74 53.27 -79.32 33.42
CA CYS A 74 53.14 -77.91 33.77
C CYS A 74 52.74 -77.74 35.24
N ASP A 75 53.38 -76.81 35.94
CA ASP A 75 53.09 -76.45 37.33
C ASP A 75 52.75 -74.97 37.44
N ALA A 76 51.60 -74.65 38.02
CA ALA A 76 51.20 -73.26 38.28
C ALA A 76 52.03 -72.60 39.39
N LYS A 77 52.59 -73.40 40.31
CA LYS A 77 53.46 -72.95 41.41
C LYS A 77 54.45 -74.06 41.74
N ILE A 78 55.62 -73.70 42.28
CA ILE A 78 56.60 -74.65 42.80
C ILE A 78 56.38 -74.77 44.31
N SER A 79 55.77 -75.87 44.75
CA SER A 79 55.41 -76.10 46.16
C SER A 79 55.25 -77.60 46.45
N GLU A 80 56.24 -78.38 46.05
CA GLU A 80 56.19 -79.84 46.08
C GLU A 80 56.71 -80.41 47.40
N ASN A 81 56.06 -81.48 47.87
CA ASN A 81 56.51 -82.27 49.01
C ASN A 81 56.21 -83.74 48.74
N TRP A 82 57.23 -84.49 48.33
CA TRP A 82 57.12 -85.91 48.02
C TRP A 82 57.43 -86.80 49.22
N GLY A 83 57.82 -86.23 50.37
CA GLY A 83 58.26 -87.02 51.52
C GLY A 83 59.38 -87.98 51.09
N THR A 84 59.28 -89.25 51.49
CA THR A 84 60.22 -90.30 51.08
C THR A 84 59.85 -91.01 49.77
N ALA A 85 58.83 -90.54 49.05
CA ALA A 85 58.36 -91.14 47.80
C ALA A 85 59.04 -90.51 46.56
N ALA A 86 59.03 -91.23 45.45
CA ALA A 86 59.46 -90.70 44.16
C ALA A 86 58.39 -89.77 43.56
N PRO A 87 58.77 -88.72 42.82
CA PRO A 87 57.85 -87.74 42.25
C PRO A 87 56.99 -88.29 41.09
N ALA A 88 57.40 -89.40 40.50
CA ALA A 88 56.59 -90.22 39.61
C ALA A 88 57.14 -91.67 39.62
N THR A 89 56.32 -92.63 39.20
CA THR A 89 56.68 -94.07 39.18
C THR A 89 57.88 -94.40 38.30
N THR A 90 58.23 -93.53 37.35
CA THR A 90 59.38 -93.68 36.44
C THR A 90 60.69 -93.08 36.98
N LEU A 91 60.68 -92.53 38.20
CA LEU A 91 61.84 -91.93 38.85
C LEU A 91 62.26 -92.70 40.12
N PRO A 92 63.56 -92.68 40.47
CA PRO A 92 64.02 -93.22 41.74
C PRO A 92 63.57 -92.35 42.92
N LYS A 93 63.48 -92.93 44.11
CA LYS A 93 63.16 -92.21 45.36
C LYS A 93 64.26 -91.22 45.77
N ASP A 94 65.51 -91.54 45.44
CA ASP A 94 66.73 -90.79 45.74
C ASP A 94 67.49 -90.53 44.43
N ASN A 95 68.34 -89.51 44.38
CA ASN A 95 69.15 -89.14 43.22
C ASN A 95 68.35 -88.72 41.96
N PHE A 96 67.29 -87.94 42.14
CA PHE A 96 66.53 -87.35 41.03
C PHE A 96 66.65 -85.83 40.98
N GLY A 97 66.35 -85.25 39.82
CA GLY A 97 66.34 -83.80 39.59
C GLY A 97 65.02 -83.32 38.99
N VAL A 98 64.62 -82.09 39.32
CA VAL A 98 63.45 -81.43 38.75
C VAL A 98 63.83 -80.02 38.29
N ARG A 99 63.55 -79.69 37.03
CA ARG A 99 63.79 -78.36 36.45
C ARG A 99 62.47 -77.71 36.10
N TRP A 100 62.24 -76.51 36.62
CA TRP A 100 61.16 -75.63 36.20
C TRP A 100 61.70 -74.50 35.35
N THR A 101 61.02 -74.19 34.25
CA THR A 101 61.34 -73.03 33.40
C THR A 101 60.07 -72.23 33.12
N LEU A 102 60.12 -70.91 33.29
CA LEU A 102 59.05 -69.97 32.98
C LEU A 102 59.61 -68.77 32.23
N THR A 103 59.12 -68.51 31.02
CA THR A 103 59.33 -67.23 30.34
C THR A 103 58.09 -66.38 30.49
N ARG A 104 58.23 -65.15 31.04
CA ARG A 104 57.12 -64.21 31.18
C ARG A 104 57.57 -62.79 30.89
N ASP A 105 56.60 -61.96 30.51
CA ASP A 105 56.77 -60.52 30.41
C ASP A 105 56.59 -59.89 31.80
N PHE A 106 57.57 -59.11 32.24
CA PHE A 106 57.55 -58.39 33.51
C PHE A 106 57.12 -56.93 33.34
N GLY A 107 56.70 -56.49 32.14
CA GLY A 107 56.28 -55.13 31.89
C GLY A 107 57.44 -54.14 32.06
N SER A 108 57.27 -53.10 32.88
CA SER A 108 58.36 -52.19 33.24
C SER A 108 59.49 -52.83 34.05
N GLY A 109 59.32 -54.07 34.53
CA GLY A 109 60.29 -54.75 35.38
C GLY A 109 60.07 -54.39 36.84
N GLY A 110 61.15 -54.20 37.60
CA GLY A 110 61.10 -53.68 38.96
C GLY A 110 61.70 -54.62 40.02
N PRO A 111 61.58 -54.24 41.30
CA PRO A 111 62.15 -55.01 42.40
C PRO A 111 61.24 -56.19 42.80
N PHE A 112 61.80 -57.39 42.83
CA PHE A 112 61.15 -58.63 43.26
C PHE A 112 61.82 -59.21 44.49
N THR A 113 61.05 -59.95 45.28
CA THR A 113 61.58 -60.83 46.33
C THR A 113 61.42 -62.27 45.86
N PHE A 114 62.52 -63.02 45.86
CA PHE A 114 62.57 -64.44 45.58
C PHE A 114 62.74 -65.20 46.89
N THR A 115 61.87 -66.16 47.15
CA THR A 115 61.96 -67.06 48.30
C THR A 115 62.04 -68.49 47.81
N ALA A 116 63.17 -69.14 48.02
CA ALA A 116 63.39 -70.54 47.67
C ALA A 116 63.62 -71.36 48.93
N THR A 117 62.92 -72.48 49.02
CA THR A 117 62.99 -73.40 50.15
C THR A 117 63.18 -74.80 49.62
N ALA A 118 64.17 -75.53 50.12
CA ALA A 118 64.36 -76.93 49.76
C ALA A 118 65.12 -77.65 50.86
N ARG A 119 64.89 -78.95 51.03
CA ARG A 119 65.75 -79.77 51.88
C ARG A 119 67.11 -79.99 51.24
N ASP A 120 67.14 -80.46 50.01
CA ASP A 120 68.38 -80.68 49.26
C ASP A 120 68.67 -79.49 48.32
N GLY A 121 69.20 -79.77 47.12
CA GLY A 121 69.74 -78.74 46.25
C GLY A 121 68.66 -77.95 45.54
N ILE A 122 68.64 -76.62 45.64
CA ILE A 122 67.87 -75.69 44.80
C ILE A 122 68.74 -74.56 44.25
N ARG A 123 68.59 -74.25 42.95
CA ARG A 123 69.18 -73.10 42.28
C ARG A 123 68.12 -72.35 41.47
N VAL A 124 68.07 -71.03 41.60
CA VAL A 124 67.17 -70.16 40.81
C VAL A 124 68.00 -69.26 39.92
N HIS A 125 67.65 -69.17 38.65
CA HIS A 125 68.29 -68.32 37.66
C HIS A 125 67.28 -67.37 37.01
N VAL A 126 67.75 -66.17 36.64
CA VAL A 126 67.05 -65.22 35.77
C VAL A 126 67.93 -65.08 34.53
N ASP A 127 67.40 -65.44 33.35
CA ASP A 127 68.11 -65.42 32.06
C ASP A 127 69.48 -66.13 32.09
N GLY A 128 69.54 -67.25 32.82
CA GLY A 128 70.75 -68.04 32.99
C GLY A 128 71.68 -67.55 34.11
N GLU A 129 71.49 -66.34 34.63
CA GLU A 129 72.26 -65.81 35.77
C GLU A 129 71.69 -66.31 37.09
N ARG A 130 72.52 -66.96 37.92
CA ARG A 130 72.10 -67.57 39.18
C ARG A 130 71.86 -66.51 40.27
N LYS A 131 70.65 -66.47 40.82
CA LYS A 131 70.23 -65.55 41.91
C LYS A 131 70.10 -66.23 43.27
N VAL A 132 69.75 -67.53 43.30
CA VAL A 132 69.68 -68.34 44.54
C VAL A 132 70.51 -69.61 44.37
N ASN A 133 71.23 -70.03 45.41
CA ASN A 133 72.11 -71.20 45.36
C ASN A 133 72.21 -71.92 46.72
N ILE A 134 71.27 -72.80 47.01
CA ILE A 134 71.33 -73.74 48.13
C ILE A 134 71.66 -75.10 47.52
N TRP A 135 72.92 -75.45 47.28
CA TRP A 135 73.29 -76.69 46.56
C TRP A 135 74.03 -77.68 47.48
N LYS A 136 73.32 -78.22 48.47
CA LYS A 136 73.88 -79.10 49.50
C LYS A 136 72.92 -80.27 49.80
N ASN A 137 73.46 -81.44 50.14
CA ASN A 137 72.69 -82.59 50.64
C ASN A 137 72.58 -82.49 52.16
N VAL A 138 71.37 -82.26 52.70
CA VAL A 138 71.17 -82.04 54.14
C VAL A 138 69.88 -82.68 54.67
N SER A 139 69.80 -82.88 55.99
CA SER A 139 68.65 -83.53 56.63
C SER A 139 67.51 -82.60 57.03
N SER A 140 67.68 -81.28 56.91
CA SER A 140 66.69 -80.27 57.31
C SER A 140 66.44 -79.23 56.21
N THR A 141 65.19 -78.84 56.02
CA THR A 141 64.78 -77.82 55.04
C THR A 141 65.50 -76.49 55.25
N GLN A 142 66.12 -75.99 54.18
CA GLN A 142 66.79 -74.69 54.12
C GLN A 142 65.92 -73.69 53.35
N GLN A 143 66.02 -72.41 53.70
CA GLN A 143 65.34 -71.33 53.01
C GLN A 143 66.32 -70.18 52.74
N GLN A 144 66.22 -69.57 51.55
CA GLN A 144 66.92 -68.33 51.21
C GLN A 144 65.92 -67.35 50.59
N THR A 145 65.97 -66.10 51.05
CA THR A 145 65.23 -64.99 50.46
C THR A 145 66.21 -63.96 49.92
N VAL A 146 66.03 -63.54 48.66
CA VAL A 146 66.87 -62.53 48.01
C VAL A 146 65.99 -61.49 47.31
N ASN A 147 66.48 -60.25 47.27
CA ASN A 147 65.87 -59.20 46.45
C ASN A 147 66.56 -59.18 45.09
N VAL A 148 65.77 -59.16 44.02
CA VAL A 148 66.24 -59.20 42.64
C VAL A 148 65.54 -58.10 41.87
N THR A 149 66.28 -57.26 41.16
CA THR A 149 65.70 -56.33 40.19
C THR A 149 65.61 -57.03 38.85
N ILE A 150 64.41 -57.15 38.30
CA ILE A 150 64.18 -57.70 36.96
C ILE A 150 64.06 -56.52 35.99
N PRO A 151 64.82 -56.48 34.88
CA PRO A 151 64.66 -55.44 33.86
C PRO A 151 63.27 -55.47 33.20
N SER A 152 62.98 -54.43 32.41
CA SER A 152 61.74 -54.37 31.63
C SER A 152 61.70 -55.41 30.53
N GLY A 153 60.53 -56.03 30.32
CA GLY A 153 60.27 -56.95 29.21
C GLY A 153 60.28 -58.43 29.59
N LYS A 154 60.57 -59.27 28.59
CA LYS A 154 60.47 -60.74 28.73
C LYS A 154 61.74 -61.33 29.33
N HIS A 155 61.58 -62.08 30.42
CA HIS A 155 62.67 -62.75 31.12
C HIS A 155 62.30 -64.20 31.46
N THR A 156 63.32 -65.06 31.58
CA THR A 156 63.17 -66.49 31.87
C THR A 156 63.67 -66.83 33.26
N LEU A 157 62.77 -67.38 34.09
CA LEU A 157 63.11 -67.98 35.38
C LEU A 157 63.39 -69.47 35.20
N ARG A 158 64.54 -69.95 35.71
CA ARG A 158 64.87 -71.38 35.78
C ARG A 158 65.15 -71.81 37.22
N VAL A 159 64.38 -72.76 37.72
CA VAL A 159 64.56 -73.37 39.04
C VAL A 159 65.01 -74.81 38.87
N ASP A 160 66.18 -75.14 39.39
CA ASP A 160 66.76 -76.49 39.37
C ASP A 160 66.75 -77.04 40.79
N TYR A 161 66.07 -78.17 41.01
CA TYR A 161 66.02 -78.90 42.28
C TYR A 161 66.63 -80.30 42.12
N VAL A 162 67.31 -80.80 43.15
CA VAL A 162 67.74 -82.20 43.25
C VAL A 162 67.44 -82.75 44.63
N ASN A 163 67.03 -84.02 44.68
CA ASN A 163 67.00 -84.83 45.88
C ASN A 163 68.13 -85.86 45.79
N TRP A 164 69.12 -85.79 46.66
CA TRP A 164 70.19 -86.79 46.73
C TRP A 164 69.78 -87.96 47.61
N THR A 165 69.30 -87.67 48.82
CA THR A 165 68.92 -88.71 49.80
C THR A 165 67.84 -88.24 50.75
N GLY A 166 66.86 -89.10 51.04
CA GLY A 166 65.87 -88.87 52.09
C GLY A 166 64.65 -88.09 51.59
N ALA A 167 64.02 -87.31 52.48
CA ALA A 167 62.75 -86.69 52.13
C ALA A 167 62.93 -85.51 51.16
N ALA A 168 62.10 -85.46 50.12
CA ALA A 168 62.16 -84.45 49.07
C ALA A 168 61.06 -83.38 49.25
N ASN A 169 61.45 -82.14 49.50
CA ASN A 169 60.54 -80.99 49.49
C ASN A 169 61.20 -79.76 48.85
N VAL A 170 60.40 -78.98 48.13
CA VAL A 170 60.85 -77.78 47.42
C VAL A 170 59.71 -76.79 47.22
N SER A 171 59.97 -75.51 47.50
CA SER A 171 59.09 -74.42 47.12
C SER A 171 59.88 -73.23 46.57
N PHE A 172 59.29 -72.53 45.60
CA PHE A 172 59.82 -71.28 45.09
C PHE A 172 58.68 -70.31 44.81
N ALA A 173 58.81 -69.10 45.34
CA ALA A 173 57.91 -67.99 45.10
C ALA A 173 58.69 -66.74 44.67
N TYR A 174 58.09 -65.94 43.79
CA TYR A 174 58.58 -64.63 43.43
C TYR A 174 57.41 -63.63 43.45
N ALA A 175 57.61 -62.47 44.08
CA ALA A 175 56.58 -61.44 44.22
C ALA A 175 57.20 -60.04 44.05
N PRO A 176 56.47 -59.08 43.43
CA PRO A 176 56.94 -57.70 43.33
C PRO A 176 56.96 -57.03 44.71
N ARG A 177 57.88 -56.08 44.91
CA ARG A 177 58.05 -55.33 46.16
C ARG A 177 57.34 -53.98 46.06
N THR A 178 56.07 -53.93 46.42
CA THR A 178 55.17 -52.80 46.10
C THR A 178 55.22 -51.61 47.08
N SER A 179 56.27 -51.46 47.88
CA SER A 179 56.40 -50.32 48.81
C SER A 179 56.91 -49.09 48.07
N ALA A 180 56.30 -47.92 48.26
CA ALA A 180 56.72 -46.65 47.67
C ALA A 180 58.18 -46.25 47.98
N THR A 181 58.76 -46.77 49.07
CA THR A 181 60.18 -46.53 49.42
C THR A 181 61.15 -47.43 48.66
N VAL A 182 60.65 -48.53 48.07
CA VAL A 182 61.46 -49.58 47.43
C VAL A 182 61.28 -49.56 45.92
N ASP A 183 60.03 -49.49 45.46
CA ASP A 183 59.70 -49.49 44.05
C ASP A 183 59.56 -48.06 43.52
N ARG A 184 60.46 -47.71 42.63
CA ARG A 184 60.53 -46.41 41.93
C ARG A 184 60.32 -46.57 40.42
N THR A 185 59.95 -47.77 39.97
CA THR A 185 59.83 -48.10 38.55
C THR A 185 58.38 -47.91 38.11
N ALA A 186 58.11 -46.79 37.43
CA ALA A 186 56.78 -46.55 36.87
C ALA A 186 56.36 -47.66 35.90
N PRO A 187 55.06 -48.02 35.86
CA PRO A 187 54.52 -48.90 34.82
C PRO A 187 54.73 -48.33 33.42
N LEU A 188 54.66 -49.20 32.41
CA LEU A 188 54.63 -48.76 31.02
C LEU A 188 53.34 -47.97 30.72
N ALA A 189 53.42 -47.02 29.78
CA ALA A 189 52.23 -46.33 29.31
C ALA A 189 51.24 -47.32 28.67
N PRO A 190 49.91 -47.15 28.86
CA PRO A 190 48.92 -47.99 28.20
C PRO A 190 49.09 -47.98 26.68
N ALA A 191 49.22 -49.16 26.08
CA ALA A 191 49.47 -49.32 24.65
C ALA A 191 48.16 -49.44 23.85
N SER A 192 48.22 -49.01 22.58
CA SER A 192 47.12 -49.12 21.61
C SER A 192 45.78 -48.56 22.10
N PRO A 193 45.73 -47.33 22.65
CA PRO A 193 44.46 -46.74 23.06
C PRO A 193 43.57 -46.53 21.83
N LYS A 194 42.27 -46.79 21.99
CA LYS A 194 41.23 -46.53 21.00
C LYS A 194 40.03 -45.90 21.69
N VAL A 195 39.37 -45.00 20.99
CA VAL A 195 38.07 -44.43 21.39
C VAL A 195 37.05 -44.69 20.28
N SER A 196 35.83 -45.05 20.65
CA SER A 196 34.67 -45.14 19.75
C SER A 196 33.51 -44.33 20.34
N TYR A 197 32.79 -43.61 19.49
CA TYR A 197 31.65 -42.79 19.88
C TYR A 197 30.34 -43.42 19.40
N ASP A 198 29.34 -43.43 20.25
CA ASP A 198 27.98 -43.78 19.89
C ASP A 198 27.14 -42.51 19.85
N GLU A 199 26.82 -42.06 18.64
CA GLU A 199 26.04 -40.85 18.38
C GLU A 199 24.65 -40.88 19.02
N SER A 200 24.07 -42.07 19.21
CA SER A 200 22.71 -42.25 19.74
C SER A 200 22.65 -42.10 21.26
N SER A 201 23.67 -42.60 21.97
CA SER A 201 23.77 -42.50 23.43
C SER A 201 24.62 -41.33 23.90
N GLY A 202 25.43 -40.73 23.03
CA GLY A 202 26.38 -39.67 23.37
C GLY A 202 27.61 -40.17 24.14
N HIS A 203 27.81 -41.49 24.22
CA HIS A 203 28.87 -42.08 25.05
C HIS A 203 30.14 -42.36 24.25
N ALA A 204 31.31 -42.16 24.88
CA ALA A 204 32.60 -42.54 24.31
C ALA A 204 33.19 -43.74 25.03
N ARG A 205 33.42 -44.84 24.31
CA ARG A 205 34.03 -46.06 24.85
C ARG A 205 35.52 -46.10 24.52
N LEU A 206 36.34 -46.10 25.57
CA LEU A 206 37.79 -46.22 25.52
C LEU A 206 38.23 -47.67 25.79
N THR A 207 39.19 -48.14 25.01
CA THR A 207 39.83 -49.45 25.19
C THR A 207 41.33 -49.37 24.93
N TRP A 208 42.12 -50.17 25.63
CA TRP A 208 43.57 -50.25 25.48
C TRP A 208 44.08 -51.66 25.78
N ALA A 209 45.34 -51.93 25.47
CA ALA A 209 45.98 -53.20 25.83
C ALA A 209 46.30 -53.22 27.34
N ALA A 210 45.90 -54.30 28.03
CA ALA A 210 46.24 -54.50 29.44
C ALA A 210 47.76 -54.65 29.63
N ASN A 211 48.31 -53.94 30.61
CA ASN A 211 49.74 -53.99 30.90
C ASN A 211 50.15 -55.32 31.56
N LYS A 212 51.46 -55.56 31.68
CA LYS A 212 52.03 -56.88 32.06
C LYS A 212 52.70 -56.91 33.43
N GLU A 213 52.82 -55.76 34.09
CA GLU A 213 53.38 -55.58 35.42
C GLU A 213 52.57 -56.37 36.46
N MET A 214 53.26 -56.97 37.43
CA MET A 214 52.61 -57.78 38.48
C MET A 214 52.04 -56.92 39.63
N ASP A 215 52.50 -55.68 39.73
CA ASP A 215 52.18 -54.70 40.76
C ASP A 215 51.32 -53.54 40.23
N LEU A 216 50.81 -53.64 39.01
CA LEU A 216 49.83 -52.68 38.48
C LEU A 216 48.64 -52.52 39.44
N ALA A 217 48.33 -51.27 39.79
CA ALA A 217 47.16 -50.91 40.59
C ALA A 217 45.97 -50.51 39.72
N GLY A 218 46.20 -49.85 38.58
CA GLY A 218 45.14 -49.54 37.61
C GLY A 218 45.50 -48.42 36.64
N TYR A 219 44.47 -47.76 36.11
CA TYR A 219 44.55 -46.74 35.07
C TYR A 219 43.83 -45.46 35.50
N ARG A 220 44.40 -44.32 35.14
CA ARG A 220 43.81 -42.98 35.27
C ARG A 220 43.54 -42.42 33.88
N LEU A 221 42.32 -41.95 33.66
CA LEU A 221 41.86 -41.40 32.39
C LEU A 221 41.70 -39.90 32.51
N TYR A 222 42.10 -39.18 31.48
CA TYR A 222 42.03 -37.73 31.39
C TYR A 222 41.30 -37.35 30.10
N ARG A 223 40.47 -36.31 30.17
CA ARG A 223 39.74 -35.72 29.04
C ARG A 223 40.05 -34.23 28.99
N ARG A 224 40.17 -33.68 27.78
CA ARG A 224 40.27 -32.22 27.53
C ARG A 224 39.52 -31.84 26.26
N LEU A 225 39.22 -30.57 26.08
CA LEU A 225 38.74 -30.04 24.81
C LEU A 225 39.93 -29.92 23.84
N LYS A 226 39.73 -30.23 22.56
CA LYS A 226 40.78 -30.11 21.55
C LYS A 226 41.11 -28.64 21.32
N GLY A 227 42.34 -28.25 21.68
CA GLY A 227 42.80 -26.86 21.69
C GLY A 227 43.40 -26.46 23.04
N ASP A 228 42.99 -27.13 24.12
CA ASP A 228 43.58 -26.94 25.44
C ASP A 228 45.05 -27.42 25.46
N THR A 229 45.92 -26.60 26.03
CA THR A 229 47.37 -26.84 26.01
C THR A 229 47.80 -28.04 26.86
N ALA A 230 47.00 -28.46 27.84
CA ALA A 230 47.33 -29.56 28.75
C ALA A 230 46.10 -30.40 29.17
N PHE A 231 46.34 -31.66 29.55
CA PHE A 231 45.37 -32.45 30.30
C PHE A 231 45.37 -32.01 31.77
N GLY A 232 44.19 -31.91 32.38
CA GLY A 232 44.05 -31.53 33.79
C GLY A 232 44.76 -32.49 34.76
N GLY A 233 45.11 -32.00 35.96
CA GLY A 233 45.78 -32.82 36.99
C GLY A 233 44.88 -33.89 37.63
N THR A 234 43.57 -33.66 37.63
CA THR A 234 42.57 -34.59 38.16
C THR A 234 42.09 -35.53 37.05
N PRO A 235 42.12 -36.86 37.25
CA PRO A 235 41.59 -37.78 36.26
C PRO A 235 40.06 -37.69 36.18
N LEU A 236 39.51 -37.83 34.98
CA LEU A 236 38.09 -38.06 34.72
C LEU A 236 37.61 -39.32 35.45
N ALA A 237 38.41 -40.39 35.40
CA ALA A 237 38.08 -41.66 36.02
C ALA A 237 39.32 -42.48 36.37
N THR A 238 39.18 -43.39 37.33
CA THR A 238 40.16 -44.42 37.65
C THR A 238 39.53 -45.80 37.53
N THR A 239 40.20 -46.74 36.86
CA THR A 239 39.68 -48.10 36.63
C THR A 239 40.79 -49.14 36.67
N THR A 240 40.46 -50.38 37.01
CA THR A 240 41.38 -51.52 36.91
C THR A 240 41.19 -52.31 35.61
N ALA A 241 40.05 -52.12 34.92
CA ALA A 241 39.78 -52.76 33.64
C ALA A 241 40.47 -52.00 32.49
N PRO A 242 40.91 -52.69 31.41
CA PRO A 242 41.52 -52.06 30.25
C PRO A 242 40.48 -51.39 29.30
N SER A 243 39.40 -50.87 29.90
CA SER A 243 38.32 -50.18 29.21
C SER A 243 37.57 -49.24 30.14
N TYR A 244 37.01 -48.16 29.58
CA TYR A 244 36.15 -47.22 30.29
C TYR A 244 35.12 -46.64 29.30
N THR A 245 33.91 -46.35 29.77
CA THR A 245 32.91 -45.62 28.99
C THR A 245 32.67 -44.29 29.67
N ASP A 246 32.95 -43.19 28.97
CA ASP A 246 32.58 -41.86 29.41
C ASP A 246 31.14 -41.58 28.97
N THR A 247 30.26 -41.43 29.96
CA THR A 247 28.83 -41.12 29.79
C THR A 247 28.54 -39.64 30.05
N THR A 248 29.58 -38.81 30.18
CA THR A 248 29.48 -37.41 30.59
C THR A 248 29.99 -36.44 29.52
N LEU A 249 30.09 -36.88 28.26
CA LEU A 249 30.47 -35.99 27.16
C LEU A 249 29.32 -35.03 26.84
N PRO A 250 29.59 -33.72 26.80
CA PRO A 250 28.67 -32.76 26.19
C PRO A 250 28.45 -33.09 24.71
N ARG A 251 27.23 -32.92 24.21
CA ARG A 251 26.83 -33.15 22.82
C ARG A 251 26.74 -31.82 22.07
N THR A 252 27.89 -31.18 21.90
CA THR A 252 28.03 -29.79 21.43
C THR A 252 28.72 -29.68 20.07
N GLY A 253 28.97 -30.79 19.37
CA GLY A 253 29.80 -30.77 18.14
C GLY A 253 31.31 -30.67 18.38
N ASP A 254 31.71 -30.42 19.63
CA ASP A 254 33.09 -30.27 20.03
C ASP A 254 33.90 -31.55 19.89
N THR A 255 35.21 -31.38 19.68
CA THR A 255 36.17 -32.48 19.69
C THR A 255 36.89 -32.57 21.04
N TYR A 256 36.77 -33.71 21.72
CA TYR A 256 37.44 -34.01 22.98
C TYR A 256 38.59 -34.99 22.78
N GLU A 257 39.68 -34.82 23.52
CA GLU A 257 40.84 -35.71 23.50
C GLU A 257 40.99 -36.45 24.82
N TYR A 258 41.37 -37.73 24.75
CA TYR A 258 41.61 -38.59 25.91
C TYR A 258 43.06 -39.05 26.01
N GLN A 259 43.57 -39.11 27.24
CA GLN A 259 44.88 -39.68 27.57
C GLN A 259 44.76 -40.62 28.78
N LEU A 260 45.54 -41.70 28.75
CA LEU A 260 45.56 -42.71 29.80
C LEU A 260 46.94 -42.81 30.46
N ARG A 261 46.96 -43.05 31.76
CA ARG A 261 48.18 -43.32 32.54
C ARG A 261 47.97 -44.55 33.41
N ALA A 262 48.91 -45.49 33.37
CA ALA A 262 48.95 -46.61 34.30
C ALA A 262 49.57 -46.18 35.63
N HIS A 263 49.18 -46.80 36.74
CA HIS A 263 49.83 -46.62 38.03
C HIS A 263 49.98 -47.96 38.77
N ASP A 264 51.05 -48.09 39.53
CA ASP A 264 51.33 -49.28 40.35
C ASP A 264 50.86 -49.11 41.81
N LYS A 265 51.02 -50.18 42.58
CA LYS A 265 50.71 -50.23 44.02
C LYS A 265 51.68 -49.40 44.88
N ALA A 266 52.84 -49.02 44.35
CA ALA A 266 53.80 -48.12 45.00
C ALA A 266 53.45 -46.63 44.77
N GLY A 267 52.51 -46.35 43.86
CA GLY A 267 52.01 -45.01 43.53
C GLY A 267 52.73 -44.35 42.34
N ASN A 268 53.67 -45.02 41.68
CA ASN A 268 54.31 -44.47 40.49
C ASN A 268 53.34 -44.48 39.32
N ALA A 269 53.42 -43.46 38.45
CA ALA A 269 52.56 -43.32 37.28
C ALA A 269 53.38 -43.35 36.00
N SER A 270 52.85 -44.00 34.97
CA SER A 270 53.43 -44.01 33.63
C SER A 270 53.39 -42.63 32.99
N THR A 271 54.13 -42.46 31.89
CA THR A 271 53.84 -41.40 30.93
C THR A 271 52.45 -41.57 30.33
N GLY A 272 51.90 -40.50 29.76
CA GLY A 272 50.60 -40.54 29.07
C GLY A 272 50.64 -41.35 27.78
N SER A 273 49.56 -42.06 27.48
CA SER A 273 49.34 -42.64 26.16
C SER A 273 49.25 -41.57 25.07
N ALA A 274 49.34 -42.00 23.81
CA ALA A 274 48.93 -41.16 22.69
C ALA A 274 47.48 -40.69 22.88
N ALA A 275 47.22 -39.42 22.58
CA ALA A 275 45.88 -38.85 22.69
C ALA A 275 44.94 -39.48 21.65
N GLN A 276 43.69 -39.70 22.02
CA GLN A 276 42.64 -40.19 21.11
C GLN A 276 41.49 -39.20 21.10
N SER A 277 41.03 -38.80 19.91
CA SER A 277 40.02 -37.76 19.75
C SER A 277 38.65 -38.34 19.42
N VAL A 278 37.60 -37.66 19.88
CA VAL A 278 36.21 -37.91 19.51
C VAL A 278 35.51 -36.58 19.27
N THR A 279 34.80 -36.47 18.16
CA THR A 279 33.89 -35.34 17.87
C THR A 279 32.48 -35.76 18.23
N THR A 280 31.80 -34.97 19.05
CA THR A 280 30.46 -35.29 19.53
C THR A 280 29.41 -34.87 18.52
N VAL A 281 28.21 -35.47 18.56
CA VAL A 281 27.08 -34.88 17.84
C VAL A 281 26.75 -33.54 18.46
N ASP A 282 26.21 -32.64 17.65
CA ASP A 282 25.76 -31.33 18.08
C ASP A 282 24.25 -31.33 18.24
N GLU A 283 23.78 -31.14 19.48
CA GLU A 283 22.37 -30.97 19.82
C GLU A 283 22.08 -29.58 20.42
N THR A 284 23.02 -28.63 20.28
CA THR A 284 22.89 -27.30 20.85
C THR A 284 22.32 -26.36 19.82
N ALA A 285 21.09 -25.90 20.01
CA ALA A 285 20.51 -24.90 19.12
C ALA A 285 21.24 -23.54 19.24
N PRO A 286 21.35 -22.78 18.14
CA PRO A 286 21.85 -21.40 18.18
C PRO A 286 21.02 -20.49 19.08
N ALA A 287 21.56 -19.30 19.38
CA ALA A 287 20.79 -18.27 20.09
C ALA A 287 19.55 -17.82 19.29
N LEU A 288 18.53 -17.32 19.98
CA LEU A 288 17.36 -16.73 19.34
C LEU A 288 17.74 -15.49 18.52
N PRO A 289 17.23 -15.34 17.28
CA PRO A 289 17.30 -14.08 16.54
C PRO A 289 16.62 -12.94 17.32
N TYR A 290 17.02 -11.70 17.07
CA TYR A 290 16.44 -10.52 17.75
C TYR A 290 16.18 -9.37 16.77
N ASP A 291 15.49 -8.33 17.24
CA ASP A 291 15.03 -7.17 16.44
C ASP A 291 14.21 -7.57 15.20
N LEU A 292 13.31 -8.56 15.34
CA LEU A 292 12.35 -8.87 14.29
C LEU A 292 11.47 -7.63 14.06
N ALA A 293 11.48 -7.15 12.83
CA ALA A 293 10.58 -6.11 12.34
C ALA A 293 9.83 -6.64 11.13
N VAL A 294 8.54 -6.31 11.05
CA VAL A 294 7.67 -6.66 9.92
C VAL A 294 7.02 -5.38 9.42
N THR A 295 7.14 -5.13 8.13
CA THR A 295 6.53 -3.98 7.47
C THR A 295 5.68 -4.45 6.31
N ASP A 296 4.46 -3.91 6.20
CA ASP A 296 3.64 -4.04 5.01
C ASP A 296 4.35 -3.41 3.79
N ALA A 297 4.35 -4.12 2.67
CA ALA A 297 4.91 -3.70 1.40
C ALA A 297 3.98 -4.13 0.25
N THR A 298 4.17 -3.55 -0.93
CA THR A 298 3.27 -3.73 -2.10
C THR A 298 2.97 -5.19 -2.39
N ASP A 299 3.99 -6.04 -2.51
CA ASP A 299 3.83 -7.44 -2.96
C ASP A 299 3.76 -8.45 -1.81
N GLY A 300 3.84 -8.03 -0.55
CA GLY A 300 3.87 -8.94 0.61
C GLY A 300 4.30 -8.25 1.90
N ASN A 301 4.35 -9.02 3.00
CA ASN A 301 4.97 -8.53 4.24
C ASN A 301 6.49 -8.75 4.18
N LYS A 302 7.26 -7.69 4.43
CA LYS A 302 8.73 -7.77 4.52
C LYS A 302 9.15 -7.94 5.97
N LEU A 303 9.93 -8.98 6.23
CA LEU A 303 10.51 -9.28 7.54
C LEU A 303 12.02 -9.00 7.51
N THR A 304 12.52 -8.38 8.56
CA THR A 304 13.97 -8.17 8.79
C THR A 304 14.31 -8.43 10.24
N TRP A 305 15.52 -8.94 10.51
CA TRP A 305 16.00 -9.20 11.88
C TRP A 305 17.52 -9.04 11.97
N LYS A 306 18.10 -9.23 13.15
CA LYS A 306 19.54 -9.35 13.36
C LYS A 306 19.96 -10.81 13.48
N GLY A 307 21.06 -11.13 12.81
CA GLY A 307 21.62 -12.48 12.84
C GLY A 307 22.32 -12.80 14.15
N VAL A 308 22.51 -14.09 14.38
CA VAL A 308 23.15 -14.65 15.58
C VAL A 308 24.29 -15.58 15.17
N GLU A 309 25.29 -15.73 16.04
CA GLU A 309 26.39 -16.67 15.81
C GLU A 309 25.87 -18.10 15.69
N GLU A 310 26.57 -18.91 14.90
CA GLU A 310 26.26 -20.34 14.64
C GLU A 310 24.93 -20.62 13.90
N ALA A 311 24.13 -19.59 13.59
CA ALA A 311 22.97 -19.75 12.72
C ALA A 311 23.37 -19.78 11.24
N GLU A 312 23.07 -20.90 10.59
CA GLU A 312 23.26 -21.11 9.14
C GLU A 312 21.98 -20.74 8.35
N SER A 313 20.82 -20.82 9.00
CA SER A 313 19.55 -20.40 8.41
C SER A 313 18.54 -19.92 9.47
N TYR A 314 17.49 -19.27 9.00
CA TYR A 314 16.37 -18.81 9.80
C TYR A 314 15.08 -19.41 9.26
N PHE A 315 14.21 -19.91 10.12
CA PHE A 315 12.89 -20.43 9.78
C PHE A 315 11.84 -19.38 10.12
N ILE A 316 10.99 -19.06 9.14
CA ILE A 316 9.96 -18.03 9.26
C ILE A 316 8.63 -18.71 9.49
N TYR A 317 7.94 -18.29 10.53
CA TYR A 317 6.63 -18.80 10.92
C TYR A 317 5.58 -17.70 10.86
N ARG A 318 4.35 -18.08 10.50
CA ARG A 318 3.18 -17.20 10.43
C ARG A 318 1.98 -17.84 11.12
N ALA A 319 1.18 -17.02 11.79
CA ALA A 319 -0.14 -17.36 12.34
C ALA A 319 -1.16 -16.23 12.05
N THR A 320 -2.45 -16.54 12.12
CA THR A 320 -3.55 -15.56 11.99
C THR A 320 -4.02 -14.99 13.33
N ALA A 321 -3.46 -15.47 14.45
CA ALA A 321 -3.72 -14.98 15.79
C ALA A 321 -2.45 -15.09 16.64
N ALA A 322 -2.30 -14.20 17.63
CA ALA A 322 -1.09 -14.12 18.46
C ALA A 322 -0.78 -15.41 19.22
N ASP A 323 -1.82 -16.08 19.74
CA ASP A 323 -1.80 -17.36 20.46
C ASP A 323 -2.16 -18.56 19.56
N GLY A 324 -2.23 -18.35 18.25
CA GLY A 324 -2.62 -19.36 17.27
C GLY A 324 -1.54 -20.39 16.93
N THR A 325 -1.87 -21.30 16.01
CA THR A 325 -0.91 -22.26 15.47
C THR A 325 -0.01 -21.60 14.42
N TYR A 326 1.28 -21.50 14.72
CA TYR A 326 2.29 -20.96 13.82
C TYR A 326 2.80 -22.02 12.85
N THR A 327 2.63 -21.78 11.55
CA THR A 327 3.11 -22.65 10.48
C THR A 327 4.39 -22.08 9.86
N LYS A 328 5.37 -22.93 9.55
CA LYS A 328 6.58 -22.53 8.82
C LYS A 328 6.20 -22.19 7.36
N ILE A 329 6.43 -20.96 6.95
CA ILE A 329 6.13 -20.48 5.58
C ILE A 329 7.37 -20.44 4.69
N GLY A 330 8.57 -20.46 5.28
CA GLY A 330 9.80 -20.42 4.52
C GLY A 330 11.05 -20.49 5.39
N SER A 331 12.19 -20.32 4.73
CA SER A 331 13.50 -20.20 5.36
C SER A 331 14.38 -19.21 4.60
N SER A 332 15.33 -18.58 5.29
CA SER A 332 16.30 -17.65 4.71
C SER A 332 17.70 -17.93 5.26
N THR A 333 18.74 -17.84 4.43
CA THR A 333 20.14 -17.84 4.88
C THR A 333 20.65 -16.43 5.20
N GLY A 334 19.90 -15.39 4.81
CA GLY A 334 20.14 -14.01 5.18
C GLY A 334 19.25 -13.55 6.32
N THR A 335 19.31 -12.26 6.65
CA THR A 335 18.54 -11.65 7.75
C THR A 335 17.29 -10.91 7.28
N SER A 336 16.70 -11.37 6.17
CA SER A 336 15.43 -10.86 5.65
C SER A 336 14.63 -11.94 4.94
N PHE A 337 13.31 -11.77 4.90
CA PHE A 337 12.38 -12.64 4.19
C PHE A 337 11.20 -11.82 3.67
N TYR A 338 10.61 -12.27 2.57
CA TYR A 338 9.46 -11.62 1.96
C TYR A 338 8.31 -12.64 1.89
N ASP A 339 7.22 -12.38 2.60
CA ASP A 339 6.00 -13.20 2.55
C ASP A 339 5.05 -12.62 1.49
N ASP A 340 5.26 -13.05 0.24
CA ASP A 340 4.42 -12.73 -0.93
C ASP A 340 3.06 -13.46 -0.92
N THR A 341 2.85 -14.37 0.03
CA THR A 341 1.60 -15.13 0.17
C THR A 341 0.64 -14.53 1.19
N ALA A 342 1.03 -13.46 1.89
CA ALA A 342 0.17 -12.76 2.82
C ALA A 342 -0.98 -12.07 2.05
N ALA A 343 -2.23 -12.46 2.29
CA ALA A 343 -3.37 -11.83 1.63
C ALA A 343 -3.54 -10.38 2.11
N GLU A 344 -4.05 -9.51 1.23
CA GLU A 344 -4.52 -8.17 1.60
C GLU A 344 -5.69 -8.27 2.61
N LYS A 345 -5.99 -7.17 3.30
CA LYS A 345 -7.05 -7.10 4.34
C LYS A 345 -6.87 -8.07 5.50
N SER A 346 -5.69 -8.69 5.64
CA SER A 346 -5.44 -9.76 6.61
C SER A 346 -4.36 -9.37 7.60
N THR A 347 -4.61 -9.69 8.87
CA THR A 347 -3.63 -9.55 9.96
C THR A 347 -2.89 -10.85 10.18
N TYR A 348 -1.56 -10.76 10.24
CA TYR A 348 -0.69 -11.91 10.48
C TYR A 348 0.28 -11.62 11.62
N HIS A 349 0.64 -12.69 12.34
CA HIS A 349 1.64 -12.69 13.39
C HIS A 349 2.84 -13.52 12.91
N TYR A 350 4.03 -12.92 12.96
CA TYR A 350 5.25 -13.55 12.49
C TYR A 350 6.22 -13.80 13.64
N ALA A 351 6.83 -14.98 13.63
CA ALA A 351 7.90 -15.33 14.54
C ALA A 351 9.01 -16.04 13.76
N ILE A 352 10.25 -15.91 14.21
CA ILE A 352 11.39 -16.53 13.56
C ILE A 352 12.17 -17.41 14.54
N ALA A 353 12.85 -18.43 14.03
CA ALA A 353 13.82 -19.23 14.78
C ALA A 353 15.09 -19.37 13.95
N SER A 354 16.25 -19.41 14.60
CA SER A 354 17.54 -19.74 13.97
C SER A 354 17.73 -21.26 13.92
N ALA A 355 18.49 -21.73 12.94
CA ALA A 355 18.91 -23.11 12.84
C ALA A 355 20.38 -23.19 12.41
N ASP A 356 21.14 -24.10 13.03
CA ASP A 356 22.54 -24.38 12.67
C ASP A 356 22.66 -25.36 11.49
N ALA A 357 23.91 -25.68 11.13
CA ALA A 357 24.23 -26.66 10.10
C ALA A 357 23.89 -28.12 10.49
N SER A 358 23.76 -28.40 11.79
CA SER A 358 23.38 -29.70 12.36
C SER A 358 21.86 -29.92 12.34
N GLY A 359 21.09 -28.86 12.10
CA GLY A 359 19.63 -28.84 12.06
C GLY A 359 18.97 -28.57 13.41
N ASN A 360 19.72 -28.16 14.44
CA ASN A 360 19.14 -27.76 15.72
C ASN A 360 18.48 -26.39 15.56
N VAL A 361 17.26 -26.26 16.09
CA VAL A 361 16.44 -25.05 15.92
C VAL A 361 16.21 -24.42 17.27
N SER A 362 16.41 -23.11 17.37
CA SER A 362 16.13 -22.36 18.59
C SER A 362 14.64 -22.26 18.88
N GLU A 363 14.28 -21.75 20.07
CA GLU A 363 12.91 -21.30 20.29
C GLU A 363 12.54 -20.17 19.32
N ARG A 364 11.25 -19.92 19.15
CA ARG A 364 10.76 -18.83 18.30
C ARG A 364 10.81 -17.50 19.05
N THR A 365 11.11 -16.41 18.35
CA THR A 365 10.97 -15.06 18.87
C THR A 365 9.54 -14.77 19.34
N ALA A 366 9.39 -13.75 20.19
CA ALA A 366 8.07 -13.15 20.41
C ALA A 366 7.48 -12.71 19.04
N PRO A 367 6.16 -12.88 18.83
CA PRO A 367 5.57 -12.59 17.54
C PRO A 367 5.43 -11.10 17.30
N VAL A 368 5.66 -10.68 16.06
CA VAL A 368 5.42 -9.32 15.57
C VAL A 368 4.23 -9.34 14.64
N VAL A 369 3.29 -8.42 14.86
CA VAL A 369 2.06 -8.31 14.07
C VAL A 369 2.26 -7.38 12.88
N SER A 370 1.69 -7.74 11.73
CA SER A 370 1.54 -6.87 10.56
C SER A 370 0.16 -7.08 9.94
N THR A 371 -0.51 -5.98 9.61
CA THR A 371 -1.76 -5.99 8.85
C THR A 371 -1.45 -5.53 7.43
N ARG A 372 -1.80 -6.34 6.43
CA ARG A 372 -1.69 -5.96 5.02
C ARG A 372 -2.78 -4.97 4.69
N ALA A 373 -2.42 -3.77 4.23
CA ALA A 373 -3.38 -2.81 3.74
C ALA A 373 -4.17 -3.37 2.55
N ASP A 374 -5.42 -2.99 2.44
CA ASP A 374 -6.17 -3.09 1.20
C ASP A 374 -5.55 -2.17 0.16
N ARG A 375 -5.31 -2.69 -1.04
CA ARG A 375 -4.85 -1.90 -2.20
C ARG A 375 -5.66 -2.22 -3.45
N THR A 376 -6.75 -2.96 -3.29
CA THR A 376 -7.62 -3.31 -4.40
C THR A 376 -8.61 -2.17 -4.57
N ASP A 377 -8.63 -1.56 -5.76
CA ASP A 377 -9.63 -0.53 -6.07
C ASP A 377 -11.04 -1.15 -6.09
N PRO A 378 -12.07 -0.44 -5.60
CA PRO A 378 -13.46 -0.87 -5.75
C PRO A 378 -13.86 -0.87 -7.24
N ALA A 379 -14.93 -1.60 -7.59
CA ALA A 379 -15.46 -1.56 -8.95
C ALA A 379 -15.89 -0.14 -9.37
N ALA A 380 -15.79 0.17 -10.66
CA ALA A 380 -16.31 1.43 -11.20
C ALA A 380 -17.83 1.53 -11.00
N PRO A 381 -18.38 2.68 -10.58
CA PRO A 381 -19.82 2.86 -10.44
C PRO A 381 -20.58 2.60 -11.75
N THR A 382 -21.78 2.04 -11.64
CA THR A 382 -22.63 1.71 -12.79
C THR A 382 -24.02 2.32 -12.67
N GLY A 383 -24.74 2.42 -13.79
CA GLY A 383 -26.09 2.97 -13.82
C GLY A 383 -26.16 4.47 -13.49
N LEU A 384 -25.07 5.22 -13.67
CA LEU A 384 -25.10 6.66 -13.54
C LEU A 384 -26.09 7.25 -14.54
N ALA A 385 -27.01 8.07 -14.04
CA ALA A 385 -27.95 8.88 -14.80
C ALA A 385 -27.91 10.31 -14.28
N ALA A 386 -28.17 11.27 -15.16
CA ALA A 386 -28.24 12.69 -14.84
C ALA A 386 -29.54 13.27 -15.41
N GLU A 387 -30.24 14.06 -14.62
CA GLU A 387 -31.48 14.73 -14.99
C GLU A 387 -31.42 16.19 -14.54
N GLY A 388 -31.65 17.12 -15.47
CA GLY A 388 -31.75 18.53 -15.15
C GLY A 388 -33.09 18.85 -14.49
N THR A 389 -33.07 19.57 -13.37
CA THR A 389 -34.27 20.00 -12.63
C THR A 389 -34.21 21.49 -12.31
N ALA A 390 -35.33 22.06 -11.82
CA ALA A 390 -35.39 23.45 -11.38
C ALA A 390 -34.36 23.76 -10.27
N ASP A 391 -34.00 22.77 -9.43
CA ASP A 391 -33.09 22.95 -8.30
C ASP A 391 -31.61 22.63 -8.60
N GLY A 392 -31.31 22.13 -9.81
CA GLY A 392 -29.97 21.69 -10.21
C GLY A 392 -29.99 20.43 -11.07
N THR A 393 -28.82 19.86 -11.33
CA THR A 393 -28.72 18.56 -12.02
C THR A 393 -28.68 17.43 -10.99
N VAL A 394 -29.72 16.60 -10.98
CA VAL A 394 -29.81 15.43 -10.10
C VAL A 394 -29.09 14.24 -10.76
N LEU A 395 -28.13 13.68 -10.04
CA LEU A 395 -27.39 12.48 -10.41
C LEU A 395 -27.90 11.32 -9.56
N THR A 396 -28.16 10.17 -10.21
CA THR A 396 -28.49 8.92 -9.52
C THR A 396 -27.65 7.79 -10.09
N TRP A 397 -27.34 6.79 -9.27
CA TRP A 397 -26.55 5.63 -9.69
C TRP A 397 -26.89 4.36 -8.92
N THR A 398 -26.38 3.22 -9.37
CA THR A 398 -26.54 1.95 -8.66
C THR A 398 -25.45 1.81 -7.60
N ALA A 399 -25.82 1.41 -6.38
CA ALA A 399 -24.85 1.13 -5.32
C ALA A 399 -23.91 -0.02 -5.73
N ASN A 400 -22.60 0.19 -5.54
CA ASN A 400 -21.60 -0.87 -5.63
C ASN A 400 -21.88 -1.98 -4.59
N THR A 401 -21.54 -3.23 -4.92
CA THR A 401 -21.67 -4.39 -4.02
C THR A 401 -20.42 -4.65 -3.18
N ASP A 402 -19.34 -3.90 -3.44
CA ASP A 402 -18.06 -3.98 -2.73
C ASP A 402 -18.11 -3.15 -1.44
N ASP A 403 -16.99 -3.07 -0.70
CA ASP A 403 -16.78 -2.26 0.50
C ASP A 403 -16.68 -0.74 0.22
N THR A 404 -17.45 -0.26 -0.76
CA THR A 404 -17.56 1.15 -1.13
C THR A 404 -18.26 1.95 -0.03
N THR A 405 -17.62 3.02 0.43
CA THR A 405 -18.14 3.92 1.48
C THR A 405 -18.62 5.25 0.92
N ALA A 406 -18.05 5.70 -0.21
CA ALA A 406 -18.38 6.98 -0.83
C ALA A 406 -18.19 6.99 -2.36
N TYR A 407 -18.69 8.05 -3.00
CA TYR A 407 -18.53 8.31 -4.43
C TYR A 407 -18.00 9.72 -4.66
N GLN A 408 -16.87 9.85 -5.34
CA GLN A 408 -16.39 11.14 -5.85
C GLN A 408 -17.20 11.53 -7.07
N VAL A 409 -17.79 12.72 -7.03
CA VAL A 409 -18.54 13.34 -8.12
C VAL A 409 -17.62 14.26 -8.89
N TRP A 410 -17.52 14.03 -10.20
CA TRP A 410 -16.69 14.82 -11.10
C TRP A 410 -17.58 15.43 -12.19
N VAL A 411 -17.34 16.71 -12.51
CA VAL A 411 -18.12 17.47 -13.49
C VAL A 411 -17.19 18.08 -14.54
N ARG A 412 -17.66 18.12 -15.78
CA ARG A 412 -17.07 18.90 -16.87
C ARG A 412 -18.11 19.88 -17.36
N ARG A 413 -17.88 21.17 -17.12
CA ARG A 413 -18.73 22.28 -17.56
C ARG A 413 -18.48 22.61 -19.05
N PRO A 414 -19.37 23.35 -19.73
CA PRO A 414 -19.12 23.82 -21.09
C PRO A 414 -17.79 24.56 -21.21
N GLY A 415 -17.05 24.33 -22.29
CA GLY A 415 -15.76 24.96 -22.56
C GLY A 415 -14.57 24.37 -21.78
N GLN A 416 -14.79 23.40 -20.88
CA GLN A 416 -13.70 22.69 -20.19
C GLN A 416 -13.26 21.43 -20.96
N SER A 417 -11.95 21.19 -21.03
CA SER A 417 -11.39 19.97 -21.64
C SER A 417 -11.53 18.75 -20.74
N ASP A 418 -11.37 18.94 -19.43
CA ASP A 418 -11.22 17.88 -18.44
C ASP A 418 -12.28 17.96 -17.34
N PHE A 419 -12.52 16.83 -16.67
CA PHE A 419 -13.37 16.76 -15.50
C PHE A 419 -12.68 17.36 -14.28
N ALA A 420 -13.41 18.20 -13.55
CA ALA A 420 -13.02 18.74 -12.25
C ALA A 420 -13.74 17.99 -11.12
N TYR A 421 -13.06 17.84 -9.98
CA TYR A 421 -13.66 17.31 -8.77
C TYR A 421 -14.73 18.30 -8.28
N LEU A 422 -15.94 17.80 -8.04
CA LEU A 422 -17.06 18.60 -7.55
C LEU A 422 -17.28 18.38 -6.06
N ASP A 423 -17.52 17.12 -5.66
CA ASP A 423 -17.84 16.77 -4.27
C ASP A 423 -17.70 15.25 -4.01
N THR A 424 -17.92 14.82 -2.77
CA THR A 424 -17.99 13.41 -2.36
C THR A 424 -19.34 13.08 -1.71
N ALA A 425 -20.06 12.14 -2.30
CA ALA A 425 -21.32 11.62 -1.78
C ALA A 425 -21.07 10.39 -0.90
N THR A 426 -21.35 10.47 0.40
CA THR A 426 -21.08 9.39 1.38
C THR A 426 -22.36 8.67 1.79
N GLY A 427 -22.39 7.35 1.68
CA GLY A 427 -23.54 6.52 2.12
C GLY A 427 -24.84 6.72 1.33
N VAL A 428 -24.79 7.39 0.18
CA VAL A 428 -25.96 7.69 -0.67
C VAL A 428 -25.67 7.36 -2.13
N THR A 429 -26.73 7.17 -2.94
CA THR A 429 -26.66 6.92 -4.38
C THR A 429 -27.31 8.02 -5.22
N THR A 430 -27.33 9.23 -4.66
CA THR A 430 -27.92 10.42 -5.28
C THR A 430 -27.09 11.64 -4.91
N TYR A 431 -27.00 12.60 -5.83
CA TYR A 431 -26.33 13.88 -5.62
C TYR A 431 -26.97 14.96 -6.48
N THR A 432 -27.18 16.16 -5.96
CA THR A 432 -27.71 17.29 -6.74
C THR A 432 -26.63 18.35 -6.92
N ASP A 433 -26.21 18.58 -8.17
CA ASP A 433 -25.35 19.69 -8.54
C ASP A 433 -26.19 20.96 -8.69
N THR A 434 -26.33 21.70 -7.60
CA THR A 434 -27.06 22.98 -7.55
C THR A 434 -26.30 24.12 -8.22
N ALA A 435 -25.01 23.93 -8.55
CA ALA A 435 -24.17 24.92 -9.21
C ALA A 435 -24.25 24.84 -10.74
N ALA A 436 -24.98 23.87 -11.30
CA ALA A 436 -25.26 23.81 -12.73
C ALA A 436 -26.07 25.04 -13.17
N ALA A 437 -25.54 25.79 -14.14
CA ALA A 437 -26.25 26.92 -14.71
C ALA A 437 -27.40 26.43 -15.62
N PRO A 438 -28.60 27.03 -15.54
CA PRO A 438 -29.67 26.74 -16.48
C PRO A 438 -29.21 26.93 -17.95
N GLY A 439 -29.74 26.13 -18.87
CA GLY A 439 -29.40 26.15 -20.29
C GLY A 439 -28.04 25.58 -20.66
N THR A 440 -27.23 25.15 -19.68
CA THR A 440 -25.87 24.63 -19.94
C THR A 440 -25.79 23.12 -19.78
N GLU A 441 -25.24 22.44 -20.81
CA GLU A 441 -24.96 21.01 -20.74
C GLU A 441 -23.71 20.76 -19.89
N SER A 442 -23.85 20.01 -18.79
CA SER A 442 -22.73 19.55 -17.98
C SER A 442 -22.60 18.03 -18.10
N ALA A 443 -21.37 17.53 -18.22
CA ALA A 443 -21.08 16.10 -18.19
C ALA A 443 -20.58 15.65 -16.82
N TYR A 444 -20.94 14.45 -16.39
CA TYR A 444 -20.65 13.90 -15.08
C TYR A 444 -20.06 12.50 -15.18
N LEU A 445 -19.16 12.17 -14.24
CA LEU A 445 -18.73 10.80 -13.97
C LEU A 445 -18.54 10.61 -12.46
N LEU A 446 -18.58 9.36 -12.02
CA LEU A 446 -18.35 8.99 -10.63
C LEU A 446 -17.13 8.09 -10.49
N ARG A 447 -16.48 8.15 -9.33
CA ARG A 447 -15.50 7.14 -8.87
C ARG A 447 -15.89 6.66 -7.49
N ALA A 448 -15.94 5.35 -7.28
CA ALA A 448 -16.19 4.75 -5.98
C ALA A 448 -14.93 4.88 -5.11
N VAL A 449 -15.14 5.04 -3.80
CA VAL A 449 -14.10 5.05 -2.77
C VAL A 449 -14.45 4.01 -1.73
N ASP A 450 -13.52 3.11 -1.41
CA ASP A 450 -13.71 2.08 -0.39
C ASP A 450 -13.34 2.57 1.03
N GLU A 451 -13.44 1.69 2.02
CA GLU A 451 -13.09 2.00 3.42
C GLU A 451 -11.59 2.27 3.62
N ALA A 452 -10.73 1.71 2.76
CA ALA A 452 -9.28 1.92 2.79
C ALA A 452 -8.83 3.20 2.07
N GLY A 453 -9.72 3.83 1.31
CA GLY A 453 -9.47 5.04 0.52
C GLY A 453 -8.97 4.76 -0.90
N ASN A 454 -9.05 3.53 -1.40
CA ASN A 454 -8.76 3.23 -2.80
C ASN A 454 -9.87 3.80 -3.69
N VAL A 455 -9.52 4.17 -4.93
CA VAL A 455 -10.42 4.90 -5.82
C VAL A 455 -10.58 4.15 -7.13
N SER A 456 -11.82 3.83 -7.50
CA SER A 456 -12.11 3.11 -8.74
C SER A 456 -11.74 3.91 -10.00
N ALA A 457 -11.69 3.21 -11.13
CA ALA A 457 -11.85 3.85 -12.43
C ALA A 457 -13.17 4.64 -12.52
N GLY A 458 -13.24 5.61 -13.44
CA GLY A 458 -14.44 6.40 -13.68
C GLY A 458 -15.59 5.56 -14.24
N SER A 459 -16.82 5.88 -13.84
CA SER A 459 -18.03 5.40 -14.48
C SER A 459 -18.11 5.83 -15.95
N ALA A 460 -19.07 5.27 -16.69
CA ALA A 460 -19.49 5.88 -17.95
C ALA A 460 -19.93 7.34 -17.71
N THR A 461 -19.60 8.22 -18.66
CA THR A 461 -19.99 9.64 -18.59
C THR A 461 -21.43 9.81 -19.02
N VAL A 462 -22.19 10.63 -18.29
CA VAL A 462 -23.52 11.09 -18.71
C VAL A 462 -23.52 12.60 -18.81
N ALA A 463 -24.38 13.17 -19.64
CA ALA A 463 -24.56 14.61 -19.74
C ALA A 463 -26.02 14.97 -19.52
N ALA A 464 -26.25 16.13 -18.92
CA ALA A 464 -27.57 16.70 -18.75
C ALA A 464 -27.48 18.22 -18.85
N THR A 465 -28.51 18.81 -19.45
CA THR A 465 -28.74 20.26 -19.46
C THR A 465 -29.74 20.58 -18.36
N ARG A 466 -29.39 21.49 -17.46
CA ARG A 466 -30.35 22.00 -16.48
C ARG A 466 -31.38 22.88 -17.21
N PRO A 467 -32.69 22.59 -17.13
CA PRO A 467 -33.69 23.37 -17.83
C PRO A 467 -33.83 24.77 -17.20
N HIS A 468 -34.35 25.73 -17.97
CA HIS A 468 -34.78 27.05 -17.45
C HIS A 468 -36.15 26.98 -16.76
N LYS A 469 -36.60 25.79 -16.36
CA LYS A 469 -37.92 25.55 -15.82
C LYS A 469 -38.15 26.32 -14.53
N VAL A 470 -38.98 27.36 -14.61
CA VAL A 470 -39.48 28.12 -13.46
C VAL A 470 -40.92 27.70 -13.15
N ALA A 471 -41.29 27.68 -11.88
CA ALA A 471 -42.67 27.44 -11.48
C ALA A 471 -43.61 28.50 -12.08
N PRO A 472 -44.86 28.16 -12.41
CA PRO A 472 -45.83 29.14 -12.89
C PRO A 472 -46.06 30.27 -11.87
N VAL A 473 -46.02 31.53 -12.32
CA VAL A 473 -46.42 32.71 -11.55
C VAL A 473 -47.92 32.63 -11.27
N PRO A 474 -48.39 33.15 -10.12
CA PRO A 474 -49.81 33.14 -9.80
C PRO A 474 -50.64 33.76 -10.93
N GLY A 475 -51.64 33.01 -11.43
CA GLY A 475 -52.53 33.47 -12.50
C GLY A 475 -52.00 33.30 -13.92
N ALA A 476 -50.86 32.63 -14.15
CA ALA A 476 -50.37 32.33 -15.50
C ALA A 476 -51.41 31.49 -16.30
N ASP A 477 -51.85 32.01 -17.44
CA ASP A 477 -52.69 31.28 -18.42
C ASP A 477 -51.83 30.43 -19.39
N ALA A 478 -50.56 30.80 -19.58
CA ALA A 478 -49.60 30.07 -20.40
C ALA A 478 -48.17 30.28 -19.89
N VAL A 479 -47.34 29.24 -19.99
CA VAL A 479 -45.89 29.29 -19.74
C VAL A 479 -45.14 29.12 -21.06
N VAL A 480 -44.26 30.07 -21.35
CA VAL A 480 -43.36 30.03 -22.51
C VAL A 480 -41.96 29.69 -22.02
N ASP A 481 -41.32 28.71 -22.64
CA ASP A 481 -39.96 28.27 -22.34
C ASP A 481 -39.25 27.85 -23.63
N PRO A 482 -38.09 28.42 -23.99
CA PRO A 482 -37.49 28.19 -25.30
C PRO A 482 -36.92 26.77 -25.43
N ASP A 483 -36.71 26.06 -24.31
CA ASP A 483 -36.19 24.70 -24.26
C ASP A 483 -37.32 23.65 -24.38
N GLY A 484 -38.59 24.07 -24.39
CA GLY A 484 -39.74 23.19 -24.55
C GLY A 484 -40.31 22.63 -23.25
N ASP A 485 -39.89 23.18 -22.10
CA ASP A 485 -40.38 22.78 -20.77
C ASP A 485 -41.68 23.49 -20.33
N GLY A 486 -42.17 24.44 -21.15
CA GLY A 486 -43.43 25.17 -20.99
C GLY A 486 -44.54 24.68 -21.93
N ASP A 487 -45.66 25.39 -21.93
CA ASP A 487 -46.79 25.13 -22.85
C ASP A 487 -46.44 25.53 -24.30
N PHE A 488 -45.55 26.52 -24.46
CA PHE A 488 -45.12 27.05 -25.75
C PHE A 488 -43.60 27.31 -25.74
N THR A 489 -42.99 27.30 -26.93
CA THR A 489 -41.58 27.69 -27.13
C THR A 489 -41.40 29.11 -27.65
N SER A 490 -42.49 29.85 -27.90
CA SER A 490 -42.44 31.23 -28.37
C SER A 490 -43.57 32.08 -27.80
N VAL A 491 -43.28 33.36 -27.56
CA VAL A 491 -44.21 34.35 -27.02
C VAL A 491 -45.33 34.62 -28.04
N GLN A 492 -44.98 34.70 -29.34
CA GLN A 492 -45.98 34.90 -30.38
C GLN A 492 -46.99 33.74 -30.45
N ALA A 493 -46.56 32.49 -30.23
CA ALA A 493 -47.46 31.34 -30.23
C ALA A 493 -48.45 31.40 -29.06
N ALA A 494 -47.99 31.76 -27.86
CA ALA A 494 -48.84 31.95 -26.70
C ALA A 494 -49.87 33.08 -26.91
N LEU A 495 -49.44 34.23 -27.47
CA LEU A 495 -50.34 35.34 -27.81
C LEU A 495 -51.43 34.92 -28.81
N ASN A 496 -51.06 34.16 -29.85
CA ASN A 496 -52.00 33.66 -30.84
C ASN A 496 -53.02 32.69 -30.24
N ALA A 497 -52.63 31.92 -29.23
CA ALA A 497 -53.48 30.91 -28.59
C ALA A 497 -54.46 31.52 -27.57
N LEU A 498 -54.03 32.48 -26.76
CA LEU A 498 -54.83 33.00 -25.64
C LEU A 498 -55.90 34.03 -26.05
N GLY A 499 -55.67 34.81 -27.12
CA GLY A 499 -56.58 35.89 -27.50
C GLY A 499 -56.60 37.07 -26.51
N ALA A 500 -57.62 37.91 -26.60
CA ALA A 500 -57.79 39.09 -25.73
C ALA A 500 -58.38 38.74 -24.37
N GLY A 501 -57.86 39.37 -23.31
CA GLY A 501 -58.42 39.30 -21.96
C GLY A 501 -59.50 40.36 -21.73
N THR A 502 -59.82 40.57 -20.46
CA THR A 502 -60.70 41.64 -19.99
C THR A 502 -60.09 42.39 -18.81
N ALA A 503 -60.63 43.55 -18.43
CA ALA A 503 -60.16 44.29 -17.27
C ALA A 503 -60.22 43.50 -15.94
N ALA A 504 -61.12 42.51 -15.83
CA ALA A 504 -61.25 41.68 -14.64
C ALA A 504 -60.49 40.33 -14.74
N ASP A 505 -60.09 39.94 -15.95
CA ASP A 505 -59.38 38.69 -16.26
C ASP A 505 -58.39 38.96 -17.40
N PRO A 506 -57.28 39.66 -17.12
CA PRO A 506 -56.21 39.87 -18.08
C PRO A 506 -55.47 38.57 -18.33
N LYS A 507 -55.04 38.33 -19.57
CA LYS A 507 -54.31 37.11 -19.94
C LYS A 507 -52.85 37.20 -19.60
N VAL A 508 -52.37 36.30 -18.75
CA VAL A 508 -50.99 36.31 -18.23
C VAL A 508 -50.16 35.26 -18.95
N ILE A 509 -49.15 35.72 -19.67
CA ILE A 509 -48.13 34.89 -20.31
C ILE A 509 -46.86 34.99 -19.47
N GLN A 510 -46.50 33.88 -18.82
CA GLN A 510 -45.19 33.74 -18.23
C GLN A 510 -44.16 33.42 -19.30
N VAL A 511 -43.00 34.07 -19.22
CA VAL A 511 -41.86 33.80 -20.10
C VAL A 511 -40.68 33.41 -19.22
N ASN A 512 -40.24 32.15 -19.30
CA ASN A 512 -39.13 31.65 -18.52
C ASN A 512 -37.80 32.27 -19.00
N PRO A 513 -36.76 32.27 -18.15
CA PRO A 513 -35.41 32.67 -18.56
C PRO A 513 -34.96 32.00 -19.86
N GLY A 514 -34.29 32.75 -20.71
CA GLY A 514 -33.82 32.33 -22.02
C GLY A 514 -33.85 33.45 -23.05
N THR A 515 -33.31 33.17 -24.23
CA THR A 515 -33.26 34.10 -25.37
C THR A 515 -34.24 33.67 -26.44
N TYR A 516 -35.25 34.50 -26.67
CA TYR A 516 -36.33 34.31 -27.63
C TYR A 516 -36.05 35.17 -28.86
N ARG A 517 -35.44 34.58 -29.88
CA ARG A 517 -35.16 35.28 -31.14
C ARG A 517 -36.38 35.27 -32.05
N GLU A 518 -37.32 36.19 -31.80
CA GLU A 518 -38.59 36.29 -32.52
C GLU A 518 -39.08 37.73 -32.69
N LEU A 519 -39.98 37.95 -33.65
CA LEU A 519 -40.74 39.19 -33.77
C LEU A 519 -42.09 39.01 -33.09
N VAL A 520 -42.44 39.90 -32.15
CA VAL A 520 -43.67 39.79 -31.35
C VAL A 520 -44.65 40.92 -31.69
N GLN A 521 -45.87 40.57 -32.07
CA GLN A 521 -46.99 41.50 -32.27
C GLN A 521 -48.12 41.19 -31.29
N VAL A 522 -48.46 42.17 -30.46
CA VAL A 522 -49.53 42.10 -29.46
C VAL A 522 -50.75 42.85 -29.97
N ASP A 523 -51.67 42.16 -30.63
CA ASP A 523 -52.95 42.74 -31.06
C ASP A 523 -54.06 42.65 -29.98
N ASN A 524 -53.88 41.74 -29.02
CA ASN A 524 -54.84 41.42 -27.96
C ASN A 524 -54.85 42.47 -26.85
N LYS A 525 -56.05 42.88 -26.40
CA LYS A 525 -56.21 43.76 -25.22
C LYS A 525 -56.08 42.98 -23.92
N TYR A 526 -55.74 43.66 -22.83
CA TYR A 526 -55.67 43.08 -21.48
C TYR A 526 -54.73 41.85 -21.43
N VAL A 527 -53.51 42.02 -21.90
CA VAL A 527 -52.46 40.99 -21.89
C VAL A 527 -51.32 41.44 -21.00
N ARG A 528 -50.80 40.51 -20.21
CA ARG A 528 -49.63 40.67 -19.34
C ARG A 528 -48.55 39.70 -19.79
N ILE A 529 -47.36 40.18 -20.10
CA ILE A 529 -46.17 39.35 -20.38
C ILE A 529 -45.20 39.53 -19.21
N VAL A 530 -44.91 38.44 -18.50
CA VAL A 530 -44.12 38.47 -17.26
C VAL A 530 -42.91 37.56 -17.39
N GLY A 531 -41.71 38.12 -17.32
CA GLY A 531 -40.49 37.33 -17.23
C GLY A 531 -40.37 36.67 -15.85
N ALA A 532 -40.06 35.37 -15.84
CA ALA A 532 -40.00 34.55 -14.63
C ALA A 532 -38.62 34.50 -13.96
N GLY A 533 -37.62 35.16 -14.55
CA GLY A 533 -36.27 35.25 -13.98
C GLY A 533 -36.21 36.16 -12.76
N ASP A 534 -35.11 36.07 -12.01
CA ASP A 534 -34.85 36.96 -10.87
C ASP A 534 -34.45 38.37 -11.33
N ASP A 535 -34.00 38.52 -12.57
CA ASP A 535 -33.54 39.76 -13.18
C ASP A 535 -34.02 39.86 -14.65
N PRO A 536 -34.40 41.05 -15.14
CA PRO A 536 -34.95 41.22 -16.48
C PRO A 536 -33.96 40.87 -17.60
N SER A 537 -32.65 40.80 -17.33
CA SER A 537 -31.64 40.33 -18.28
C SER A 537 -31.70 38.83 -18.57
N GLN A 538 -32.36 38.04 -17.72
CA GLN A 538 -32.45 36.59 -17.89
C GLN A 538 -33.49 36.16 -18.92
N THR A 539 -34.47 37.03 -19.22
CA THR A 539 -35.53 36.75 -20.20
C THR A 539 -35.46 37.79 -21.32
N VAL A 540 -34.94 37.39 -22.49
CA VAL A 540 -34.63 38.33 -23.58
C VAL A 540 -35.44 38.01 -24.82
N ILE A 541 -36.30 38.93 -25.25
CA ILE A 541 -36.97 38.90 -26.56
C ILE A 541 -36.15 39.77 -27.51
N THR A 542 -35.55 39.16 -28.53
CA THR A 542 -34.56 39.82 -29.40
C THR A 542 -34.79 39.58 -30.88
N TYR A 543 -34.46 40.57 -31.69
CA TYR A 543 -34.31 40.48 -33.14
C TYR A 543 -33.31 41.54 -33.61
N ASP A 544 -32.92 41.57 -34.87
CA ASP A 544 -31.84 42.43 -35.39
C ASP A 544 -32.20 43.15 -36.69
N ASN A 545 -33.47 43.50 -36.87
CA ASN A 545 -33.91 44.25 -38.04
C ASN A 545 -33.51 45.72 -37.91
N ALA A 546 -33.01 46.30 -39.01
CA ALA A 546 -32.90 47.74 -39.20
C ALA A 546 -33.87 48.23 -40.27
N ALA A 547 -34.08 49.55 -40.36
CA ALA A 547 -34.91 50.16 -41.38
C ALA A 547 -34.42 49.86 -42.80
N GLY A 548 -33.11 49.69 -42.97
CA GLY A 548 -32.46 49.30 -44.21
C GLY A 548 -32.53 47.80 -44.54
N THR A 549 -32.95 46.95 -43.61
CA THR A 549 -33.09 45.51 -43.87
C THR A 549 -34.05 45.28 -45.05
N PRO A 550 -33.68 44.49 -46.07
CA PRO A 550 -34.55 44.21 -47.21
C PRO A 550 -35.84 43.52 -46.79
N THR A 551 -36.96 43.86 -47.44
CA THR A 551 -38.20 43.09 -47.31
C THR A 551 -38.00 41.67 -47.87
N ALA A 552 -38.74 40.69 -47.36
CA ALA A 552 -38.61 39.29 -47.78
C ALA A 552 -38.89 39.06 -49.29
N ASP A 553 -39.69 39.93 -49.89
CA ASP A 553 -40.00 39.94 -51.34
C ASP A 553 -38.98 40.73 -52.18
N GLY A 554 -38.00 41.37 -51.54
CA GLY A 554 -36.94 42.16 -52.19
C GLY A 554 -37.40 43.47 -52.84
N THR A 555 -38.64 43.92 -52.60
CA THR A 555 -39.21 45.11 -53.26
C THR A 555 -38.81 46.44 -52.62
N GLY A 556 -38.22 46.39 -51.43
CA GLY A 556 -37.76 47.58 -50.71
C GLY A 556 -37.06 47.22 -49.40
N THR A 557 -37.10 48.14 -48.45
CA THR A 557 -36.59 47.93 -47.09
C THR A 557 -37.73 47.97 -46.07
N LEU A 558 -37.52 47.39 -44.89
CA LEU A 558 -38.52 47.34 -43.82
C LEU A 558 -38.97 48.76 -43.40
N GLY A 559 -38.05 49.71 -43.38
CA GLY A 559 -38.27 51.04 -42.80
C GLY A 559 -38.34 50.98 -41.26
N THR A 560 -38.24 52.14 -40.61
CA THR A 560 -38.15 52.26 -39.15
C THR A 560 -39.27 51.51 -38.43
N GLN A 561 -40.52 51.64 -38.87
CA GLN A 561 -41.64 51.00 -38.17
C GLN A 561 -41.62 49.48 -38.23
N ASN A 562 -41.09 48.88 -39.30
CA ASN A 562 -41.07 47.42 -39.42
C ASN A 562 -39.76 46.81 -38.91
N SER A 563 -38.80 47.63 -38.45
CA SER A 563 -37.58 47.15 -37.81
C SER A 563 -37.79 46.68 -36.35
N ARG A 564 -38.92 47.05 -35.74
CA ARG A 564 -39.36 46.65 -34.38
C ARG A 564 -39.15 45.17 -34.02
N THR A 565 -38.59 44.89 -32.85
CA THR A 565 -38.63 43.54 -32.24
C THR A 565 -40.02 43.25 -31.69
N MET A 566 -40.59 44.18 -30.93
CA MET A 566 -41.93 44.07 -30.37
C MET A 566 -42.85 45.20 -30.86
N TYR A 567 -44.10 44.85 -31.21
CA TYR A 567 -45.14 45.79 -31.59
C TYR A 567 -46.40 45.61 -30.75
N VAL A 568 -46.70 46.58 -29.89
CA VAL A 568 -47.91 46.57 -29.03
C VAL A 568 -49.03 47.42 -29.63
N LYS A 569 -50.12 46.76 -30.02
CA LYS A 569 -51.34 47.35 -30.62
C LYS A 569 -52.60 47.09 -29.80
N GLY A 570 -52.56 46.18 -28.84
CA GLY A 570 -53.62 45.96 -27.86
C GLY A 570 -53.51 46.94 -26.69
N SER A 571 -54.61 47.61 -26.35
CA SER A 571 -54.70 48.47 -25.16
C SER A 571 -54.72 47.67 -23.86
N ASP A 572 -54.42 48.35 -22.75
CA ASP A 572 -54.41 47.75 -21.41
C ASP A 572 -53.39 46.61 -21.31
N PHE A 573 -52.18 46.86 -21.81
CA PHE A 573 -51.09 45.91 -21.86
C PHE A 573 -50.10 46.14 -20.72
N LEU A 574 -49.50 45.07 -20.21
CA LEU A 574 -48.38 45.13 -19.28
C LEU A 574 -47.26 44.20 -19.72
N ALA A 575 -46.01 44.68 -19.70
CA ALA A 575 -44.83 43.84 -19.70
C ALA A 575 -44.03 44.07 -18.41
N ARG A 576 -43.54 42.99 -17.81
CA ARG A 576 -42.77 43.04 -16.56
C ARG A 576 -41.55 42.14 -16.58
N ASN A 577 -40.45 42.63 -15.99
CA ASN A 577 -39.26 41.83 -15.64
C ASN A 577 -38.65 41.04 -16.80
N LEU A 578 -38.45 41.70 -17.93
CA LEU A 578 -37.86 41.11 -19.14
C LEU A 578 -37.06 42.14 -19.94
N THR A 579 -36.33 41.67 -20.94
CA THR A 579 -35.61 42.51 -21.91
C THR A 579 -36.27 42.44 -23.27
N ILE A 580 -36.48 43.60 -23.90
CA ILE A 580 -36.85 43.76 -25.31
C ILE A 580 -35.68 44.43 -26.02
N GLU A 581 -35.06 43.70 -26.95
CA GLU A 581 -33.83 44.11 -27.61
C GLU A 581 -34.01 44.19 -29.11
N ASN A 582 -33.44 45.22 -29.74
CA ASN A 582 -33.03 45.15 -31.12
C ASN A 582 -31.51 45.08 -31.20
N ALA A 583 -30.99 43.90 -31.54
CA ALA A 583 -29.58 43.55 -31.57
C ALA A 583 -28.90 43.93 -32.90
N TYR A 584 -29.48 44.83 -33.70
CA TYR A 584 -28.84 45.31 -34.92
C TYR A 584 -27.50 45.98 -34.58
N ASP A 585 -26.42 45.47 -35.17
CA ASP A 585 -25.07 45.99 -35.00
C ASP A 585 -24.86 47.24 -35.86
N GLU A 586 -25.12 48.43 -35.29
CA GLU A 586 -24.88 49.72 -35.94
C GLU A 586 -23.41 49.89 -36.35
N ALA A 587 -22.47 49.37 -35.55
CA ALA A 587 -21.03 49.52 -35.81
C ALA A 587 -20.56 48.73 -37.04
N ALA A 588 -21.29 47.68 -37.42
CA ALA A 588 -21.05 46.96 -38.67
C ALA A 588 -21.37 47.80 -39.92
N GLY A 589 -22.19 48.86 -39.79
CA GLY A 589 -22.50 49.80 -40.88
C GLY A 589 -23.18 49.14 -42.09
N SER A 590 -24.03 48.14 -41.84
CA SER A 590 -24.61 47.28 -42.89
C SER A 590 -25.57 48.01 -43.82
N TYR A 591 -26.17 49.11 -43.38
CA TYR A 591 -27.17 49.87 -44.14
C TYR A 591 -26.99 51.37 -43.96
N THR A 592 -27.44 52.17 -44.92
CA THR A 592 -27.49 53.64 -44.77
C THR A 592 -28.64 54.10 -43.87
N ASN A 593 -29.72 53.31 -43.78
CA ASN A 593 -30.85 53.56 -42.89
C ASN A 593 -30.76 52.62 -41.69
N GLU A 594 -30.19 53.12 -40.59
CA GLU A 594 -29.74 52.31 -39.45
C GLU A 594 -30.76 52.21 -38.30
N GLN A 595 -31.95 52.83 -38.43
CA GLN A 595 -32.95 52.85 -37.37
C GLN A 595 -33.41 51.43 -37.00
N ALA A 596 -33.29 51.05 -35.74
CA ALA A 596 -33.51 49.69 -35.26
C ALA A 596 -34.36 49.70 -33.99
N VAL A 597 -35.68 49.61 -34.18
CA VAL A 597 -36.64 49.75 -33.08
C VAL A 597 -36.65 48.49 -32.23
N ALA A 598 -36.55 48.61 -30.91
CA ALA A 598 -36.79 47.50 -29.97
C ALA A 598 -38.29 47.38 -29.70
N LEU A 599 -38.94 48.50 -29.33
CA LEU A 599 -40.36 48.56 -29.04
C LEU A 599 -41.07 49.62 -29.89
N LEU A 600 -42.10 49.20 -30.62
CA LEU A 600 -43.11 50.06 -31.22
C LEU A 600 -44.42 49.97 -30.44
N THR A 601 -45.00 51.10 -30.06
CA THR A 601 -46.35 51.14 -29.46
C THR A 601 -47.34 51.86 -30.36
N GLN A 602 -48.58 51.38 -30.42
CA GLN A 602 -49.70 52.07 -31.07
C GLN A 602 -51.04 51.78 -30.38
N ALA A 603 -51.04 51.75 -29.04
CA ALA A 603 -52.21 51.50 -28.20
C ALA A 603 -52.18 52.31 -26.89
N ASP A 604 -53.35 52.56 -26.30
CA ASP A 604 -53.50 53.31 -25.04
C ASP A 604 -53.38 52.41 -23.79
N ARG A 605 -52.91 52.98 -22.68
CA ARG A 605 -52.74 52.36 -21.36
C ARG A 605 -51.78 51.17 -21.39
N LEU A 606 -50.53 51.44 -21.74
CA LEU A 606 -49.47 50.43 -21.78
C LEU A 606 -48.51 50.63 -20.61
N VAL A 607 -48.25 49.56 -19.85
CA VAL A 607 -47.33 49.55 -18.72
C VAL A 607 -46.09 48.72 -19.07
N PHE A 608 -44.93 49.27 -18.75
CA PHE A 608 -43.66 48.57 -18.79
C PHE A 608 -42.99 48.75 -17.42
N ASP A 609 -42.94 47.67 -16.65
CA ASP A 609 -42.48 47.67 -15.26
C ASP A 609 -41.23 46.79 -15.12
N HIS A 610 -40.12 47.39 -14.71
CA HIS A 610 -38.85 46.68 -14.60
C HIS A 610 -38.43 46.00 -15.91
N VAL A 611 -38.58 46.70 -17.03
CA VAL A 611 -38.24 46.20 -18.38
C VAL A 611 -36.96 46.86 -18.88
N ARG A 612 -36.11 46.08 -19.55
CA ARG A 612 -34.92 46.60 -20.25
C ARG A 612 -35.21 46.76 -21.75
N PHE A 613 -34.89 47.92 -22.31
CA PHE A 613 -35.00 48.22 -23.72
C PHE A 613 -33.61 48.49 -24.28
N LEU A 614 -33.13 47.57 -25.13
CA LEU A 614 -31.77 47.61 -25.66
C LEU A 614 -31.80 47.88 -27.17
N GLY A 615 -30.95 48.79 -27.62
CA GLY A 615 -30.84 49.21 -29.01
C GLY A 615 -29.91 50.41 -29.17
N ASN A 616 -29.83 50.93 -30.39
CA ASN A 616 -29.02 52.08 -30.76
C ASN A 616 -29.91 53.24 -31.21
N GLN A 617 -30.08 53.41 -32.53
CA GLN A 617 -30.94 54.44 -33.11
C GLN A 617 -32.42 54.01 -33.08
N ASP A 618 -33.29 54.89 -32.57
CA ASP A 618 -34.75 54.71 -32.49
C ASP A 618 -35.22 53.54 -31.60
N THR A 619 -34.51 53.19 -30.52
CA THR A 619 -34.85 52.06 -29.61
C THR A 619 -36.34 51.98 -29.24
N LEU A 620 -36.95 53.11 -28.86
CA LEU A 620 -38.37 53.23 -28.52
C LEU A 620 -39.10 54.13 -29.53
N PHE A 621 -40.01 53.55 -30.30
CA PHE A 621 -40.91 54.30 -31.17
C PHE A 621 -42.33 54.30 -30.60
N LEU A 622 -42.68 55.39 -29.92
CA LEU A 622 -43.91 55.52 -29.16
C LEU A 622 -44.98 56.28 -29.92
N LYS A 623 -46.00 55.59 -30.42
CA LYS A 623 -47.04 56.21 -31.27
C LYS A 623 -48.42 56.17 -30.61
N SER A 624 -49.21 57.16 -30.98
CA SER A 624 -50.65 57.17 -30.75
C SER A 624 -51.40 56.59 -31.96
N THR A 625 -52.59 56.04 -31.72
CA THR A 625 -53.43 55.48 -32.80
C THR A 625 -53.86 56.58 -33.79
N THR A 626 -54.07 57.80 -33.29
CA THR A 626 -54.25 59.02 -34.08
C THR A 626 -53.25 60.08 -33.64
N THR A 627 -53.00 61.11 -34.46
CA THR A 627 -52.03 62.16 -34.10
C THR A 627 -52.57 63.12 -33.03
N THR A 628 -53.89 63.29 -32.93
CA THR A 628 -54.54 64.28 -32.06
C THR A 628 -55.18 63.70 -30.79
N THR A 629 -55.21 62.37 -30.64
CA THR A 629 -55.65 61.70 -29.41
C THR A 629 -54.48 60.88 -28.90
N PRO A 630 -53.79 61.34 -27.83
CA PRO A 630 -52.60 60.67 -27.36
C PRO A 630 -52.94 59.34 -26.69
N ASN A 631 -52.18 58.31 -27.04
CA ASN A 631 -52.11 57.08 -26.27
C ASN A 631 -51.12 57.27 -25.13
N ARG A 632 -51.44 56.70 -23.97
CA ARG A 632 -50.61 56.79 -22.76
C ARG A 632 -49.76 55.55 -22.57
N VAL A 633 -48.48 55.79 -22.30
CA VAL A 633 -47.49 54.74 -22.06
C VAL A 633 -46.74 55.07 -20.76
N TYR A 634 -46.68 54.12 -19.84
CA TYR A 634 -46.01 54.29 -18.56
C TYR A 634 -44.86 53.30 -18.43
N PHE A 635 -43.66 53.83 -18.23
CA PHE A 635 -42.45 53.08 -17.94
C PHE A 635 -42.07 53.36 -16.48
N THR A 636 -41.96 52.32 -15.66
CA THR A 636 -41.51 52.42 -14.27
C THR A 636 -40.39 51.44 -14.00
N ASP A 637 -39.41 51.86 -13.19
CA ASP A 637 -38.29 51.01 -12.74
C ASP A 637 -37.51 50.36 -13.89
N SER A 638 -37.57 50.98 -15.07
CA SER A 638 -37.15 50.41 -16.35
C SER A 638 -35.80 50.95 -16.79
N TYR A 639 -35.18 50.25 -17.74
CA TYR A 639 -33.89 50.62 -18.31
C TYR A 639 -34.05 50.86 -19.81
N VAL A 640 -33.55 51.97 -20.33
CA VAL A 640 -33.55 52.30 -21.76
C VAL A 640 -32.14 52.67 -22.19
N GLU A 641 -31.61 52.05 -23.24
CA GLU A 641 -30.37 52.47 -23.87
C GLU A 641 -30.51 52.78 -25.35
N GLY A 642 -29.64 53.65 -25.84
CA GLY A 642 -29.58 54.02 -27.25
C GLY A 642 -28.70 55.22 -27.50
N ASP A 643 -28.71 55.68 -28.76
CA ASP A 643 -27.90 56.80 -29.24
C ASP A 643 -28.71 57.94 -29.89
N VAL A 644 -29.08 57.80 -31.15
CA VAL A 644 -29.78 58.81 -31.93
C VAL A 644 -31.27 58.60 -31.77
N ASP A 645 -31.97 59.62 -31.27
CA ASP A 645 -33.44 59.68 -31.20
C ASP A 645 -34.07 58.45 -30.52
N PHE A 646 -33.36 57.85 -29.56
CA PHE A 646 -33.71 56.51 -29.08
C PHE A 646 -35.03 56.46 -28.29
N VAL A 647 -35.63 57.60 -27.96
CA VAL A 647 -37.06 57.74 -27.64
C VAL A 647 -37.73 58.70 -28.61
N CYS A 648 -38.52 58.19 -29.55
CA CYS A 648 -39.17 59.01 -30.59
C CYS A 648 -40.68 58.75 -30.69
N GLY A 649 -41.39 59.68 -31.33
CA GLY A 649 -42.82 59.53 -31.63
C GLY A 649 -43.74 60.54 -30.94
N TYR A 650 -45.03 60.24 -30.85
CA TYR A 650 -46.10 61.19 -30.52
C TYR A 650 -47.14 60.62 -29.54
N ALA A 651 -46.75 59.60 -28.76
CA ALA A 651 -47.48 59.18 -27.56
C ALA A 651 -47.28 60.17 -26.41
N THR A 652 -48.18 60.11 -25.43
CA THR A 652 -47.93 60.67 -24.09
C THR A 652 -47.23 59.59 -23.28
N ALA A 653 -45.94 59.76 -22.99
CA ALA A 653 -45.14 58.75 -22.32
C ALA A 653 -44.54 59.29 -21.03
N VAL A 654 -44.67 58.53 -19.94
CA VAL A 654 -44.06 58.85 -18.65
C VAL A 654 -43.02 57.79 -18.33
N PHE A 655 -41.79 58.22 -18.10
CA PHE A 655 -40.69 57.42 -17.57
C PHE A 655 -40.43 57.86 -16.13
N ASP A 656 -40.78 57.00 -15.18
CA ASP A 656 -40.68 57.25 -13.75
C ASP A 656 -39.70 56.27 -13.13
N ASN A 657 -38.86 56.73 -12.20
CA ASN A 657 -37.82 55.94 -11.55
C ASN A 657 -36.99 55.06 -12.51
N SER A 658 -36.71 55.55 -13.71
CA SER A 658 -36.09 54.75 -14.78
C SER A 658 -34.63 55.15 -15.01
N THR A 659 -33.85 54.23 -15.58
CA THR A 659 -32.45 54.47 -15.96
C THR A 659 -32.33 54.59 -17.46
N PHE A 660 -31.65 55.64 -17.91
CA PHE A 660 -31.32 55.87 -19.30
C PHE A 660 -29.81 55.75 -19.50
N LYS A 661 -29.38 54.95 -20.46
CA LYS A 661 -27.97 54.81 -20.84
C LYS A 661 -27.75 55.39 -22.23
N LEU A 662 -27.06 56.53 -22.26
CA LEU A 662 -26.71 57.28 -23.46
C LEU A 662 -25.42 56.69 -24.03
N LEU A 663 -25.55 55.88 -25.08
CA LEU A 663 -24.44 55.16 -25.70
C LEU A 663 -23.54 56.09 -26.53
N SER A 664 -22.24 55.92 -26.39
CA SER A 664 -21.23 56.62 -27.19
C SER A 664 -21.16 56.02 -28.60
N ARG A 665 -21.26 56.89 -29.60
CA ARG A 665 -21.00 56.55 -31.01
C ARG A 665 -19.54 56.82 -31.41
N GLY A 666 -18.64 56.97 -30.42
CA GLY A 666 -17.23 57.31 -30.63
C GLY A 666 -16.98 58.74 -31.13
N SER A 667 -17.98 59.62 -31.05
CA SER A 667 -17.88 61.01 -31.50
C SER A 667 -17.37 61.93 -30.39
N ASN A 668 -16.56 62.93 -30.75
CA ASN A 668 -16.12 63.98 -29.82
C ASN A 668 -17.00 65.23 -29.88
N SER A 669 -18.05 65.24 -30.72
CA SER A 669 -18.87 66.43 -30.94
C SER A 669 -20.36 66.16 -30.76
N ASN A 670 -20.87 65.03 -31.25
CA ASN A 670 -22.27 64.67 -31.13
C ASN A 670 -22.42 63.14 -31.11
N ASN A 671 -22.90 62.59 -30.00
CA ASN A 671 -23.15 61.16 -29.82
C ASN A 671 -24.63 60.78 -29.90
N GLY A 672 -25.56 61.73 -29.91
CA GLY A 672 -26.97 61.38 -30.01
C GLY A 672 -27.94 62.35 -29.35
N TYR A 673 -29.18 61.88 -29.25
CA TYR A 673 -30.34 62.62 -28.74
C TYR A 673 -31.18 61.68 -27.90
N VAL A 674 -31.43 62.03 -26.63
CA VAL A 674 -32.26 61.21 -25.75
C VAL A 674 -33.66 61.05 -26.31
N ALA A 675 -34.26 62.15 -26.77
CA ALA A 675 -35.63 62.12 -27.28
C ALA A 675 -35.83 62.93 -28.56
N ALA A 676 -36.68 62.38 -29.44
CA ALA A 676 -37.20 63.03 -30.63
C ALA A 676 -38.73 63.05 -30.65
N PRO A 677 -39.37 63.85 -29.76
CA PRO A 677 -40.81 63.93 -29.69
C PRO A 677 -41.39 64.64 -30.93
N SER A 678 -42.53 64.14 -31.37
CA SER A 678 -43.34 64.64 -32.49
C SER A 678 -44.78 64.91 -32.05
N THR A 679 -45.00 65.14 -30.75
CA THR A 679 -46.30 65.44 -30.14
C THR A 679 -47.08 66.49 -30.93
N ASP A 680 -48.36 66.24 -31.16
CA ASP A 680 -49.23 67.18 -31.85
C ASP A 680 -49.51 68.41 -30.98
N SER A 681 -49.46 69.59 -31.59
CA SER A 681 -49.65 70.88 -30.91
C SER A 681 -50.96 71.01 -30.12
N SER A 682 -51.99 70.21 -30.43
CA SER A 682 -53.29 70.23 -29.75
C SER A 682 -53.37 69.34 -28.49
N THR A 683 -52.41 68.45 -28.28
CA THR A 683 -52.47 67.40 -27.23
C THR A 683 -51.75 67.75 -25.92
N GLY A 684 -50.82 68.71 -25.95
CA GLY A 684 -50.13 69.27 -24.78
C GLY A 684 -49.00 68.40 -24.20
N TYR A 685 -49.29 67.16 -23.81
CA TYR A 685 -48.35 66.28 -23.10
C TYR A 685 -47.67 65.29 -24.05
N GLY A 686 -46.34 65.41 -24.17
CA GLY A 686 -45.49 64.47 -24.91
C GLY A 686 -44.79 63.51 -23.97
N PHE A 687 -43.48 63.64 -23.85
CA PHE A 687 -42.67 62.80 -22.98
C PHE A 687 -42.39 63.49 -21.65
N LEU A 688 -42.52 62.74 -20.56
CA LEU A 688 -42.09 63.09 -19.21
C LEU A 688 -41.03 62.10 -18.76
N ILE A 689 -39.86 62.59 -18.40
CA ILE A 689 -38.82 61.83 -17.69
C ILE A 689 -38.76 62.41 -16.28
N THR A 690 -39.15 61.62 -15.28
CA THR A 690 -39.26 62.05 -13.88
C THR A 690 -38.59 61.05 -12.95
N ASN A 691 -38.00 61.54 -11.86
CA ASN A 691 -37.31 60.71 -10.84
C ASN A 691 -36.27 59.73 -11.43
N SER A 692 -35.70 60.06 -12.57
CA SER A 692 -34.93 59.11 -13.37
C SER A 692 -33.43 59.42 -13.35
N THR A 693 -32.61 58.45 -13.74
CA THR A 693 -31.15 58.61 -13.80
C THR A 693 -30.67 58.42 -15.23
N LEU A 694 -30.03 59.45 -15.78
CA LEU A 694 -29.33 59.36 -17.06
C LEU A 694 -27.85 59.07 -16.78
N THR A 695 -27.29 58.11 -17.50
CA THR A 695 -25.87 57.71 -17.46
C THR A 695 -25.31 57.69 -18.87
N SER A 696 -23.99 57.81 -19.03
CA SER A 696 -23.37 57.80 -20.36
C SER A 696 -21.93 57.31 -20.31
N ASP A 697 -21.45 56.70 -21.38
CA ASP A 697 -20.02 56.50 -21.69
C ASP A 697 -19.51 57.44 -22.78
N ALA A 698 -20.34 58.38 -23.25
CA ALA A 698 -19.93 59.42 -24.18
C ALA A 698 -19.09 60.49 -23.48
N PRO A 699 -18.16 61.16 -24.19
CA PRO A 699 -17.42 62.28 -23.63
C PRO A 699 -18.32 63.42 -23.16
N ASP A 700 -17.84 64.21 -22.20
CA ASP A 700 -18.53 65.37 -21.64
C ASP A 700 -19.00 66.35 -22.73
N GLY A 701 -20.23 66.86 -22.61
CA GLY A 701 -20.79 67.87 -23.52
C GLY A 701 -20.98 67.40 -24.97
N THR A 702 -21.16 66.10 -25.22
CA THR A 702 -21.36 65.54 -26.57
C THR A 702 -22.77 65.03 -26.85
N TYR A 703 -23.70 65.11 -25.91
CA TYR A 703 -25.04 64.54 -26.05
C TYR A 703 -26.15 65.58 -25.90
N HIS A 704 -27.23 65.43 -26.67
CA HIS A 704 -28.41 66.29 -26.61
C HIS A 704 -29.54 65.63 -25.80
N LEU A 705 -30.30 66.43 -25.04
CA LEU A 705 -31.53 65.94 -24.37
C LEU A 705 -32.67 65.72 -25.37
N GLY A 706 -32.71 66.48 -26.46
CA GLY A 706 -33.65 66.19 -27.53
C GLY A 706 -33.66 67.15 -28.70
N ARG A 707 -34.43 66.77 -29.72
CA ARG A 707 -34.71 67.58 -30.92
C ARG A 707 -36.15 67.33 -31.38
N PRO A 708 -36.87 68.30 -31.96
CA PRO A 708 -38.28 68.11 -32.25
C PRO A 708 -38.47 67.43 -33.61
N TRP A 709 -39.03 66.23 -33.64
CA TRP A 709 -39.32 65.56 -34.91
C TRP A 709 -40.59 66.12 -35.57
N VAL A 710 -40.51 67.37 -36.03
CA VAL A 710 -41.64 68.15 -36.55
C VAL A 710 -42.10 67.73 -37.95
N THR A 711 -41.30 66.93 -38.66
CA THR A 711 -41.66 66.40 -39.98
C THR A 711 -42.36 65.04 -39.92
N ALA A 712 -42.65 64.52 -38.73
CA ALA A 712 -43.39 63.27 -38.58
C ALA A 712 -44.80 63.34 -39.21
N PHE A 713 -45.49 64.46 -38.99
CA PHE A 713 -46.79 64.77 -39.59
C PHE A 713 -47.09 66.28 -39.47
N SER A 714 -48.10 66.76 -40.21
CA SER A 714 -48.54 68.15 -40.12
C SER A 714 -49.18 68.43 -38.76
N GLY A 715 -48.61 69.37 -37.99
CA GLY A 715 -49.05 69.69 -36.62
C GLY A 715 -48.11 69.21 -35.51
N ALA A 716 -47.09 68.40 -35.85
CA ALA A 716 -46.07 67.96 -34.90
C ALA A 716 -45.22 69.14 -34.42
N LYS A 717 -45.14 69.29 -33.08
CA LYS A 717 -44.31 70.30 -32.40
C LYS A 717 -43.36 69.72 -31.38
N GLY A 718 -43.68 68.55 -30.81
CA GLY A 718 -42.84 67.92 -29.79
C GLY A 718 -42.98 68.57 -28.41
N SER A 719 -43.08 67.72 -27.40
CA SER A 719 -43.17 68.09 -25.99
C SER A 719 -42.30 67.13 -25.18
N LEU A 720 -41.39 67.68 -24.37
CA LEU A 720 -40.45 66.95 -23.52
C LEU A 720 -40.25 67.71 -22.21
N VAL A 721 -40.51 67.04 -21.10
CA VAL A 721 -40.19 67.53 -19.77
C VAL A 721 -39.26 66.54 -19.09
N ILE A 722 -38.12 67.01 -18.59
CA ILE A 722 -37.20 66.22 -17.78
C ILE A 722 -37.10 66.84 -16.41
N ARG A 723 -37.58 66.15 -15.37
CA ARG A 723 -37.69 66.70 -14.02
C ARG A 723 -37.18 65.76 -12.95
N GLU A 724 -36.65 66.33 -11.87
CA GLU A 724 -36.21 65.59 -10.67
C GLU A 724 -35.28 64.42 -11.01
N SER A 725 -34.49 64.58 -12.06
CA SER A 725 -33.69 63.51 -12.64
C SER A 725 -32.20 63.87 -12.59
N SER A 726 -31.34 62.86 -12.54
CA SER A 726 -29.87 63.05 -12.56
C SER A 726 -29.34 63.02 -13.99
N LEU A 727 -28.57 64.04 -14.39
CA LEU A 727 -28.02 64.22 -15.73
C LEU A 727 -26.49 64.06 -15.73
N PRO A 728 -25.91 63.24 -16.63
CA PRO A 728 -24.48 62.98 -16.69
C PRO A 728 -23.73 64.14 -17.36
N ALA A 729 -22.41 64.23 -17.16
CA ALA A 729 -21.57 65.27 -17.77
C ALA A 729 -21.57 65.26 -19.31
N ALA A 730 -21.98 64.16 -19.94
CA ALA A 730 -22.17 64.03 -21.38
C ALA A 730 -23.18 65.05 -21.96
N ILE A 731 -24.12 65.56 -21.17
CA ILE A 731 -25.13 66.49 -21.66
C ILE A 731 -24.52 67.85 -22.04
N LYS A 732 -24.86 68.33 -23.24
CA LYS A 732 -24.45 69.65 -23.74
C LYS A 732 -25.01 70.80 -22.93
N ALA A 733 -24.23 71.89 -22.86
CA ALA A 733 -24.70 73.17 -22.33
C ALA A 733 -25.89 73.75 -23.12
N ALA A 734 -25.95 73.49 -24.44
CA ALA A 734 -27.12 73.70 -25.28
C ALA A 734 -27.69 72.31 -25.69
N PRO A 735 -28.52 71.70 -24.82
CA PRO A 735 -28.92 70.31 -24.96
C PRO A 735 -30.02 70.08 -25.99
N TYR A 736 -30.67 71.14 -26.47
CA TYR A 736 -31.72 71.04 -27.48
C TYR A 736 -31.21 71.46 -28.86
N GLN A 737 -31.52 70.67 -29.87
CA GLN A 737 -31.09 70.92 -31.24
C GLN A 737 -32.28 71.14 -32.18
N ASP A 738 -32.11 72.07 -33.11
CA ASP A 738 -33.05 72.30 -34.21
C ASP A 738 -33.18 71.07 -35.10
N TRP A 739 -34.36 70.87 -35.68
CA TRP A 739 -34.60 69.79 -36.62
C TRP A 739 -34.34 70.28 -38.05
N ALA A 740 -33.43 69.62 -38.76
CA ALA A 740 -33.15 69.92 -40.16
C ALA A 740 -33.67 68.78 -41.05
N SER A 741 -34.53 69.12 -42.01
CA SER A 741 -35.07 68.16 -42.97
C SER A 741 -35.30 68.83 -44.32
N SER A 742 -34.84 68.17 -45.39
CA SER A 742 -34.99 68.63 -46.78
C SER A 742 -34.65 70.11 -47.02
N GLY A 743 -33.56 70.59 -46.42
CA GLY A 743 -33.07 71.97 -46.55
C GLY A 743 -33.84 73.02 -45.74
N THR A 744 -34.83 72.60 -44.94
CA THR A 744 -35.55 73.46 -43.98
C THR A 744 -35.10 73.15 -42.57
N THR A 745 -34.83 74.20 -41.78
CA THR A 745 -34.50 74.09 -40.35
C THR A 745 -35.67 74.59 -39.53
N TYR A 746 -36.11 73.79 -38.57
CA TYR A 746 -37.19 74.08 -37.64
C TYR A 746 -36.62 74.26 -36.25
N SER A 747 -36.94 75.39 -35.62
CA SER A 747 -36.34 75.71 -34.33
C SER A 747 -36.91 74.83 -33.21
N TRP A 748 -36.05 74.30 -32.34
CA TRP A 748 -36.50 73.65 -31.11
C TRP A 748 -37.25 74.60 -30.18
N LYS A 749 -37.03 75.91 -30.29
CA LYS A 749 -37.71 76.93 -29.49
C LYS A 749 -39.21 77.04 -29.79
N ASP A 750 -39.67 76.51 -30.93
CA ASP A 750 -41.10 76.39 -31.26
C ASP A 750 -41.76 75.16 -30.61
N SER A 751 -41.00 74.37 -29.85
CA SER A 751 -41.40 73.12 -29.19
C SER A 751 -41.46 73.30 -27.68
N PHE A 752 -42.17 72.41 -26.98
CA PHE A 752 -42.28 72.48 -25.52
C PHE A 752 -41.21 71.62 -24.84
N PHE A 753 -39.98 72.11 -24.77
CA PHE A 753 -38.88 71.44 -24.05
C PHE A 753 -38.59 72.15 -22.74
N ARG A 754 -38.65 71.44 -21.61
CA ARG A 754 -38.48 72.02 -20.28
C ARG A 754 -37.75 71.09 -19.33
N GLU A 755 -37.08 71.69 -18.36
CA GLU A 755 -36.44 70.98 -17.27
C GLU A 755 -36.94 71.49 -15.90
N TYR A 756 -36.88 70.66 -14.85
CA TYR A 756 -37.23 71.10 -13.49
C TYR A 756 -36.46 70.32 -12.44
N ALA A 757 -35.76 71.00 -11.52
CA ALA A 757 -35.10 70.39 -10.37
C ALA A 757 -34.18 69.18 -10.70
N ASN A 758 -33.55 69.18 -11.89
CA ASN A 758 -32.58 68.17 -12.26
C ASN A 758 -31.27 68.35 -11.49
N THR A 759 -30.54 67.25 -11.28
CA THR A 759 -29.24 67.22 -10.59
C THR A 759 -28.15 66.60 -11.47
N GLY A 760 -26.92 66.51 -10.99
CA GLY A 760 -25.79 65.91 -11.73
C GLY A 760 -25.03 66.90 -12.62
N ALA A 761 -23.87 66.47 -13.11
CA ALA A 761 -22.93 67.34 -13.82
C ALA A 761 -23.46 67.90 -15.15
N GLY A 762 -24.46 67.25 -15.75
CA GLY A 762 -25.14 67.72 -16.96
C GLY A 762 -26.30 68.68 -16.71
N SER A 763 -26.63 69.00 -15.46
CA SER A 763 -27.75 69.89 -15.10
C SER A 763 -27.30 71.35 -14.93
N VAL A 764 -28.27 72.27 -14.89
CA VAL A 764 -28.05 73.69 -14.57
C VAL A 764 -28.98 74.12 -13.45
N ALA A 765 -28.49 74.99 -12.55
CA ALA A 765 -29.28 75.47 -11.40
C ALA A 765 -30.37 76.49 -11.76
N SER A 766 -30.23 77.17 -12.91
CA SER A 766 -31.16 78.23 -13.35
C SER A 766 -31.36 78.19 -14.86
N ALA A 767 -32.50 78.73 -15.31
CA ALA A 767 -32.82 78.81 -16.73
C ALA A 767 -31.81 79.63 -17.54
N THR A 768 -31.58 79.19 -18.77
CA THR A 768 -30.81 79.93 -19.79
C THR A 768 -31.62 79.98 -21.09
N GLU A 769 -31.20 80.82 -22.04
CA GLU A 769 -31.85 80.89 -23.37
C GLU A 769 -31.94 79.52 -24.07
N ASN A 770 -30.96 78.64 -23.82
CA ASN A 770 -30.88 77.31 -24.42
C ASN A 770 -31.36 76.17 -23.49
N ARG A 771 -31.77 76.49 -22.26
CA ARG A 771 -32.25 75.53 -21.25
C ARG A 771 -33.38 76.15 -20.42
N PRO A 772 -34.59 76.28 -20.98
CA PRO A 772 -35.73 76.77 -20.23
C PRO A 772 -36.09 75.81 -19.08
N GLN A 773 -36.32 76.37 -17.89
CA GLN A 773 -36.76 75.62 -16.71
C GLN A 773 -38.23 75.92 -16.45
N LEU A 774 -38.96 74.96 -15.88
CA LEU A 774 -40.25 75.23 -15.24
C LEU A 774 -40.00 75.97 -13.92
N THR A 775 -40.90 76.88 -13.58
CA THR A 775 -41.08 77.34 -12.20
C THR A 775 -41.72 76.25 -11.34
N ALA A 776 -41.67 76.39 -10.01
CA ALA A 776 -42.34 75.43 -9.12
C ALA A 776 -43.86 75.40 -9.35
N GLU A 777 -44.46 76.57 -9.65
CA GLU A 777 -45.88 76.71 -9.96
C GLU A 777 -46.24 76.03 -11.28
N GLU A 778 -45.40 76.16 -12.32
CA GLU A 778 -45.62 75.46 -13.59
C GLU A 778 -45.41 73.95 -13.44
N ALA A 779 -44.38 73.51 -12.70
CA ALA A 779 -44.05 72.09 -12.51
C ALA A 779 -45.21 71.29 -11.88
N ALA A 780 -46.05 71.95 -11.07
CA ALA A 780 -47.25 71.34 -10.48
C ALA A 780 -48.33 70.91 -11.50
N SER A 781 -48.20 71.29 -12.79
CA SER A 781 -49.07 70.86 -13.90
C SER A 781 -48.37 69.89 -14.88
N TYR A 782 -47.17 69.41 -14.52
CA TYR A 782 -46.40 68.42 -15.28
C TYR A 782 -45.95 67.27 -14.37
N GLU A 783 -46.86 66.82 -13.50
CA GLU A 783 -46.69 65.61 -12.70
C GLU A 783 -47.09 64.37 -13.52
N LYS A 784 -46.68 63.18 -13.04
CA LYS A 784 -47.13 61.89 -13.62
C LYS A 784 -48.65 61.83 -13.81
N ALA A 785 -49.42 62.31 -12.81
CA ALA A 785 -50.87 62.28 -12.86
C ALA A 785 -51.46 63.14 -13.99
N ASP A 786 -50.82 64.25 -14.36
CA ASP A 786 -51.30 65.13 -15.43
C ASP A 786 -51.14 64.46 -16.81
N TYR A 787 -50.02 63.76 -17.02
CA TYR A 787 -49.74 63.04 -18.25
C TYR A 787 -50.64 61.80 -18.41
N LEU A 788 -50.94 61.09 -17.31
CA LEU A 788 -51.76 59.90 -17.35
C LEU A 788 -53.27 60.21 -17.29
N GLY A 789 -53.65 61.39 -16.81
CA GLY A 789 -55.03 61.87 -16.77
C GLY A 789 -55.92 61.01 -15.87
N ASP A 790 -56.99 60.46 -16.44
CA ASP A 790 -57.94 59.61 -15.72
C ASP A 790 -57.46 58.17 -15.49
N TRP A 791 -56.28 57.81 -16.01
CA TRP A 791 -55.73 56.46 -15.91
C TRP A 791 -54.78 56.34 -14.73
N THR A 792 -55.07 55.37 -13.87
CA THR A 792 -54.12 54.86 -12.86
C THR A 792 -53.55 53.54 -13.38
N PRO A 793 -52.24 53.47 -13.71
CA PRO A 793 -51.61 52.23 -14.13
C PRO A 793 -51.78 51.13 -13.08
N ASP A 794 -52.26 49.98 -13.52
CA ASP A 794 -52.37 48.78 -12.69
C ASP A 794 -51.08 47.99 -12.83
N LEU A 795 -50.41 47.76 -11.69
CA LEU A 795 -49.19 46.98 -11.61
C LEU A 795 -49.48 45.54 -11.10
N ASP A 796 -50.70 45.18 -10.71
CA ASP A 796 -50.97 43.87 -10.06
C ASP A 796 -51.84 42.91 -10.89
#